data_AF-A0A8T4E132-F1
#
_entry.id   AF-A0A8T4E132-F1
#
_cell.length_a   1.000
_cell.length_b   1.000
_cell.length_c   1.000
_cell.angle_alpha   90.00
_cell.angle_beta   90.00
_cell.angle_gamma   90.00
#
_symmetry.space_group_name_H-M   'P 1'
#
loop_
_entity.id
_entity.type
_entity.pdbx_description
1 polymer ?
#
loop_
_entity_poly.entity_id
_entity_poly.type
_entity_poly.pdbx_seq_one_letter_code
_entity_poly.pdbx_strand_id
1 'polypeptide(L)'
;MELESVALMLIVLVSIAVSIGFLTSVGSEAIGSPIEKFASVFREAAGSIAFGKSYDICQEYNGKLVAQKDMEAILQAMYDGKCSSNQTSVQTSFSLTKEDIAVLMKSMELGRNASQIFYRRDLEPIGIGAVIIRGNPGNYPIKMWDKLELKFEGAPQGDIIITVTEEGCDPYDDNCEVMCSYMEGVCDPLCYQEGTGDGTPCDIDCVDSDGNGNISGVDMDGICDLDCYNNFFDPQRAYDPDCAWQNVNSPDGICDPDSMGVVDGVCDPDCAENLTMCDPDCDGVESDGNPGGLLSSACYVCDKTCNGFCSMSCEREDNDSDCPKGFQGFNNLTECCGNGKCSVEAMEDCKTCSKDCPAQGVTCENLGMVCCPSYASLGNSYGCSTEMGLKEGEKCACSSQCDNSSGLSCTGGHCCPLGYMWSEDEGECVDRADVLIVAIKANMGVYSEGDISRLEDKIEDFRSALSSDGLGSMFLYLDSDEVEDICGKKVTSPKDWRNIRATTVPLIKQLDSKYLIIIGGHARFPQTSVASTGSDAPYGDISDNGDGGKYLMDISVGRFPDPAKGDMDVILNALDTAIGLHKSGGVSLSNKVSPIMGCGGLDNRQWNSGKCFCSAVYGSSCQACSGCCGNLGPSSTSNKGFVMILAHGPGPAREDLYYGGGFNVGPSFVNGISVKNTVWMTMACGGAHLALKQTTSDSIAMTFLKNGGAVFFGSTDNNLGSLGSCYVLGGDNSIGSLYVEIALRFKEGVRIGDAYREGKNAYFPKYNCPYGQMYHYHINCLLGDPTLKIKKGFSA
;
A
#
# COMPACT_ATOMS: atom_id res chain seq x y z
N MET A 1 -39.34 -10.45 29.81
CA MET A 1 -38.51 -11.64 30.04
C MET A 1 -39.43 -12.84 29.94
N GLU A 2 -39.20 -13.74 29.01
CA GLU A 2 -40.10 -14.88 28.78
C GLU A 2 -39.79 -16.01 29.77
N LEU A 3 -40.78 -16.89 30.00
CA LEU A 3 -40.68 -17.95 31.01
C LEU A 3 -39.49 -18.90 30.73
N GLU A 4 -39.16 -19.10 29.44
CA GLU A 4 -38.04 -19.92 28.97
C GLU A 4 -36.68 -19.31 29.36
N SER A 5 -36.53 -17.98 29.31
CA SER A 5 -35.31 -17.30 29.73
C SER A 5 -35.03 -17.50 31.22
N VAL A 6 -36.08 -17.49 32.05
CA VAL A 6 -35.98 -17.73 33.50
C VAL A 6 -35.63 -19.19 33.79
N ALA A 7 -36.22 -20.13 33.04
CA ALA A 7 -35.91 -21.55 33.16
C ALA A 7 -34.46 -21.86 32.76
N LEU A 8 -33.97 -21.27 31.68
CA LEU A 8 -32.58 -21.45 31.22
C LEU A 8 -31.58 -20.90 32.25
N MET A 9 -31.85 -19.71 32.81
CA MET A 9 -31.01 -19.09 33.84
C MET A 9 -30.97 -19.94 35.13
N LEU A 10 -32.10 -20.52 35.54
CA LEU A 10 -32.15 -21.46 36.67
C LEU A 10 -31.33 -22.74 36.41
N ILE A 11 -31.37 -23.29 35.20
CA ILE A 11 -30.59 -24.48 34.84
C ILE A 11 -29.08 -24.19 34.91
N VAL A 12 -28.63 -23.04 34.42
CA VAL A 12 -27.22 -22.61 34.49
C VAL A 12 -26.76 -22.40 35.93
N LEU A 13 -27.60 -21.82 36.80
CA LEU A 13 -27.27 -21.66 38.22
C LEU A 13 -27.17 -23.01 38.95
N VAL A 14 -28.04 -23.98 38.61
CA VAL A 14 -27.98 -25.33 39.18
C VAL A 14 -26.73 -26.09 38.71
N SER A 15 -26.36 -26.01 37.43
CA SER A 15 -25.16 -26.69 36.94
C SER A 15 -23.88 -26.13 37.56
N ILE A 16 -23.78 -24.80 37.72
CA ILE A 16 -22.66 -24.15 38.44
C ILE A 16 -22.60 -24.61 39.90
N ALA A 17 -23.74 -24.63 40.61
CA ALA A 17 -23.79 -25.08 42.01
C ALA A 17 -23.37 -26.56 42.18
N VAL A 18 -23.78 -27.43 41.25
CA VAL A 18 -23.36 -28.85 41.22
C VAL A 18 -21.87 -28.99 40.94
N SER A 19 -21.32 -28.22 39.99
CA SER A 19 -19.88 -28.22 39.70
C SER A 19 -19.03 -27.76 40.89
N ILE A 20 -19.46 -26.72 41.61
CA ILE A 20 -18.79 -26.25 42.84
C ILE A 20 -18.90 -27.28 43.97
N GLY A 21 -20.06 -27.93 44.12
CA GLY A 21 -20.25 -29.05 45.06
C GLY A 21 -19.35 -30.25 44.75
N PHE A 22 -19.11 -30.53 43.47
CA PHE A 22 -18.18 -31.57 43.05
C PHE A 22 -16.73 -31.19 43.38
N LEU A 23 -16.30 -29.98 43.01
CA LEU A 23 -14.95 -29.46 43.28
C LEU A 23 -14.61 -29.39 44.79
N THR A 24 -15.59 -29.05 45.64
CA THR A 24 -15.41 -29.05 47.10
C THR A 24 -15.43 -30.44 47.74
N SER A 25 -16.04 -31.44 47.08
CA SER A 25 -16.00 -32.84 47.53
C SER A 25 -14.69 -33.56 47.19
N VAL A 26 -14.02 -33.13 46.11
CA VAL A 26 -12.70 -33.62 45.68
C VAL A 26 -11.64 -32.75 46.35
N GLY A 27 -11.37 -33.05 47.63
CA GLY A 27 -10.61 -32.21 48.56
C GLY A 27 -9.34 -31.60 47.98
N SER A 28 -9.42 -30.31 47.65
CA SER A 28 -8.28 -29.46 47.33
C SER A 28 -8.27 -28.28 48.31
N GLU A 29 -7.17 -28.09 49.03
CA GLU A 29 -7.00 -27.01 50.02
C GLU A 29 -6.68 -25.64 49.36
N ALA A 30 -7.00 -25.48 48.08
CA ALA A 30 -6.94 -24.21 47.36
C ALA A 30 -8.32 -23.54 47.36
N ILE A 31 -8.39 -22.29 46.88
CA ILE A 31 -9.64 -21.53 46.61
C ILE A 31 -10.24 -20.80 47.84
N GLY A 32 -9.53 -19.78 48.34
CA GLY A 32 -10.15 -18.71 49.15
C GLY A 32 -10.77 -17.58 48.30
N SER A 33 -10.10 -17.17 47.22
CA SER A 33 -10.46 -15.96 46.43
C SER A 33 -11.68 -16.12 45.49
N PRO A 34 -11.81 -17.20 44.69
CA PRO A 34 -12.93 -17.32 43.75
C PRO A 34 -14.32 -17.40 44.38
N ILE A 35 -14.46 -18.06 45.54
CA ILE A 35 -15.77 -18.27 46.20
C ILE A 35 -16.33 -16.96 46.75
N GLU A 36 -15.49 -16.08 47.30
CA GLU A 36 -15.93 -14.78 47.81
C GLU A 36 -16.37 -13.84 46.68
N LYS A 37 -15.62 -13.82 45.56
CA LYS A 37 -16.03 -13.09 44.35
C LYS A 37 -17.38 -13.61 43.83
N PHE A 38 -17.56 -14.92 43.72
CA PHE A 38 -18.84 -15.51 43.26
C PHE A 38 -20.02 -15.20 44.21
N ALA A 39 -19.77 -15.21 45.53
CA ALA A 39 -20.77 -14.89 46.55
C ALA A 39 -21.12 -13.39 46.64
N SER A 40 -20.34 -12.50 46.00
CA SER A 40 -20.71 -11.08 45.83
C SER A 40 -21.68 -10.91 44.65
N VAL A 41 -21.31 -11.41 43.46
CA VAL A 41 -22.12 -11.39 42.23
C VAL A 41 -23.50 -12.03 42.45
N PHE A 42 -23.55 -13.16 43.18
CA PHE A 42 -24.84 -13.82 43.48
C PHE A 42 -25.73 -12.98 44.41
N ARG A 43 -25.17 -12.17 45.32
CA ARG A 43 -25.92 -11.26 46.19
C ARG A 43 -26.50 -10.07 45.42
N GLU A 44 -25.77 -9.51 44.46
CA GLU A 44 -26.26 -8.44 43.58
C GLU A 44 -27.34 -8.93 42.62
N ALA A 45 -27.16 -10.11 42.01
CA ALA A 45 -28.15 -10.72 41.14
C ALA A 45 -29.46 -11.03 41.91
N ALA A 46 -29.35 -11.63 43.10
CA ALA A 46 -30.51 -11.92 43.94
C ALA A 46 -31.21 -10.65 44.46
N GLY A 47 -30.46 -9.61 44.81
CA GLY A 47 -31.01 -8.31 45.23
C GLY A 47 -31.79 -7.61 44.12
N SER A 48 -31.25 -7.65 42.89
CA SER A 48 -31.88 -7.08 41.69
C SER A 48 -33.23 -7.73 41.37
N ILE A 49 -33.30 -9.07 41.45
CA ILE A 49 -34.51 -9.85 41.17
C ILE A 49 -35.57 -9.69 42.28
N ALA A 50 -35.16 -9.56 43.54
CA ALA A 50 -36.09 -9.50 44.68
C ALA A 50 -36.77 -8.14 44.90
N PHE A 51 -36.14 -7.02 44.46
CA PHE A 51 -36.62 -5.67 44.78
C PHE A 51 -37.10 -4.84 43.59
N GLY A 52 -37.15 -5.39 42.38
CA GLY A 52 -37.86 -4.81 41.24
C GLY A 52 -37.34 -3.46 40.74
N LYS A 53 -36.10 -3.09 41.10
CA LYS A 53 -35.41 -1.95 40.48
C LYS A 53 -34.94 -2.37 39.09
N SER A 54 -35.35 -1.64 38.05
CA SER A 54 -34.74 -1.74 36.72
C SER A 54 -33.26 -1.38 36.84
N TYR A 55 -32.38 -2.25 36.36
CA TYR A 55 -30.96 -1.98 36.25
C TYR A 55 -30.75 -0.82 35.27
N ASP A 56 -30.28 0.32 35.77
CA ASP A 56 -29.95 1.49 34.98
C ASP A 56 -28.44 1.48 34.70
N ILE A 57 -28.08 1.09 33.48
CA ILE A 57 -26.69 1.02 33.04
C ILE A 57 -26.02 2.41 33.02
N CYS A 58 -26.76 3.48 32.71
CA CYS A 58 -26.21 4.83 32.75
C CYS A 58 -25.87 5.27 34.18
N GLN A 59 -26.68 4.86 35.16
CA GLN A 59 -26.37 5.11 36.57
C GLN A 59 -25.21 4.23 37.06
N GLU A 60 -25.16 2.96 36.65
CA GLU A 60 -24.13 2.02 37.10
C GLU A 60 -22.73 2.39 36.62
N TYR A 61 -22.58 2.93 35.41
CA TYR A 61 -21.29 3.35 34.86
C TYR A 61 -20.97 4.84 35.09
N ASN A 62 -21.86 5.61 35.73
CA ASN A 62 -21.63 7.04 35.92
C ASN A 62 -20.41 7.33 36.81
N GLY A 63 -19.39 7.96 36.23
CA GLY A 63 -18.10 8.28 36.85
C GLY A 63 -17.10 7.10 36.87
N LYS A 64 -17.35 6.01 36.14
CA LYS A 64 -16.45 4.86 36.06
C LYS A 64 -15.60 4.86 34.80
N LEU A 65 -14.45 4.18 34.89
CA LEU A 65 -13.65 3.77 33.75
C LEU A 65 -14.41 2.72 32.91
N VAL A 66 -14.50 2.92 31.59
CA VAL A 66 -15.24 2.08 30.64
C VAL A 66 -14.35 1.60 29.51
N ALA A 67 -14.49 0.33 29.11
CA ALA A 67 -13.93 -0.17 27.86
C ALA A 67 -14.87 0.18 26.68
N GLN A 68 -14.38 0.04 25.44
CA GLN A 68 -15.15 0.40 24.25
C GLN A 68 -16.54 -0.28 24.20
N LYS A 69 -16.60 -1.58 24.57
CA LYS A 69 -17.85 -2.36 24.62
C LYS A 69 -18.83 -1.88 25.68
N ASP A 70 -18.34 -1.33 26.79
CA ASP A 70 -19.19 -0.71 27.81
C ASP A 70 -19.78 0.60 27.27
N MET A 71 -18.98 1.42 26.56
CA MET A 71 -19.49 2.64 25.91
C MET A 71 -20.54 2.32 24.83
N GLU A 72 -20.33 1.28 24.02
CA GLU A 72 -21.35 0.75 23.09
C GLU A 72 -22.65 0.41 23.82
N ALA A 73 -22.57 -0.37 24.92
CA ALA A 73 -23.75 -0.76 25.69
C ALA A 73 -24.50 0.45 26.30
N ILE A 74 -23.77 1.46 26.78
CA ILE A 74 -24.33 2.70 27.33
C ILE A 74 -25.03 3.51 26.23
N LEU A 75 -24.36 3.77 25.10
CA LEU A 75 -24.93 4.54 23.99
C LEU A 75 -26.20 3.88 23.42
N GLN A 76 -26.20 2.55 23.28
CA GLN A 76 -27.40 1.81 22.88
C GLN A 76 -28.53 1.95 23.90
N ALA A 77 -28.22 1.84 25.20
CA ALA A 77 -29.23 1.96 26.24
C ALA A 77 -29.82 3.38 26.36
N MET A 78 -29.02 4.42 26.11
CA MET A 78 -29.50 5.80 26.01
C MET A 78 -30.46 5.98 24.84
N TYR A 79 -30.08 5.51 23.64
CA TYR A 79 -30.92 5.57 22.44
C TYR A 79 -32.22 4.78 22.58
N ASP A 80 -32.17 3.62 23.22
CA ASP A 80 -33.35 2.78 23.52
C ASP A 80 -34.26 3.36 24.63
N GLY A 81 -33.87 4.47 25.28
CA GLY A 81 -34.60 5.07 26.40
C GLY A 81 -34.62 4.21 27.67
N LYS A 82 -33.58 3.39 27.88
CA LYS A 82 -33.44 2.46 29.02
C LYS A 82 -32.74 3.09 30.24
N CYS A 83 -32.09 4.23 30.07
CA CYS A 83 -31.48 5.00 31.16
C CYS A 83 -32.50 5.93 31.82
N SER A 84 -32.45 6.08 33.15
CA SER A 84 -33.37 6.99 33.88
C SER A 84 -32.97 8.47 33.77
N SER A 85 -31.71 8.73 33.41
CA SER A 85 -31.21 10.03 32.98
C SER A 85 -30.83 10.01 31.50
N ASN A 86 -31.12 11.09 30.77
CA ASN A 86 -30.64 11.32 29.39
C ASN A 86 -29.14 11.72 29.35
N GLN A 87 -28.44 11.59 30.46
CA GLN A 87 -27.07 12.04 30.67
C GLN A 87 -26.34 11.06 31.58
N THR A 88 -25.10 10.70 31.22
CA THR A 88 -24.15 10.02 32.11
C THR A 88 -22.74 10.52 31.82
N SER A 89 -21.85 10.48 32.81
CA SER A 89 -20.44 10.74 32.62
C SER A 89 -19.64 9.46 32.76
N VAL A 90 -18.63 9.24 31.93
CA VAL A 90 -17.75 8.06 31.96
C VAL A 90 -16.31 8.48 31.71
N GLN A 91 -15.35 7.66 32.13
CA GLN A 91 -13.94 7.83 31.77
C GLN A 91 -13.53 6.71 30.79
N THR A 92 -12.87 7.00 29.69
CA THR A 92 -12.49 5.97 28.70
C THR A 92 -11.22 5.21 29.10
N SER A 93 -11.13 3.92 28.72
CA SER A 93 -9.88 3.13 28.77
C SER A 93 -9.30 2.85 27.37
N PHE A 94 -9.65 3.69 26.39
CA PHE A 94 -9.38 3.51 24.97
C PHE A 94 -9.51 4.86 24.25
N SER A 95 -8.84 4.98 23.11
CA SER A 95 -9.02 6.08 22.16
C SER A 95 -9.82 5.62 20.95
N LEU A 96 -10.41 6.57 20.21
CA LEU A 96 -11.05 6.30 18.92
C LEU A 96 -10.70 7.39 17.92
N THR A 97 -10.24 6.98 16.73
CA THR A 97 -10.12 7.87 15.57
C THR A 97 -11.49 8.27 15.04
N LYS A 98 -11.54 9.28 14.14
CA LYS A 98 -12.78 9.64 13.44
C LYS A 98 -13.34 8.48 12.60
N GLU A 99 -12.45 7.64 12.08
CA GLU A 99 -12.73 6.44 11.33
C GLU A 99 -13.34 5.36 12.23
N ASP A 100 -12.77 5.11 13.41
CA ASP A 100 -13.30 4.12 14.37
C ASP A 100 -14.71 4.50 14.83
N ILE A 101 -14.94 5.79 15.13
CA ILE A 101 -16.27 6.30 15.49
C ILE A 101 -17.26 6.10 14.34
N ALA A 102 -16.84 6.30 13.08
CA ALA A 102 -17.72 6.06 11.93
C ALA A 102 -18.05 4.56 11.76
N VAL A 103 -17.13 3.65 12.09
CA VAL A 103 -17.37 2.20 12.13
C VAL A 103 -18.31 1.84 13.29
N LEU A 104 -18.08 2.40 14.48
CA LEU A 104 -18.84 2.18 15.70
C LEU A 104 -20.32 2.60 15.54
N MET A 105 -20.57 3.83 15.08
CA MET A 105 -21.95 4.33 14.91
C MET A 105 -22.70 3.55 13.81
N LYS A 106 -21.97 3.02 12.82
CA LYS A 106 -22.53 2.16 11.76
C LYS A 106 -22.86 0.74 12.26
N SER A 107 -22.04 0.16 13.13
CA SER A 107 -22.26 -1.21 13.65
C SER A 107 -23.44 -1.28 14.63
N MET A 108 -23.72 -0.19 15.34
CA MET A 108 -24.80 -0.11 16.34
C MET A 108 -26.19 0.24 15.75
N GLU A 109 -26.31 0.52 14.45
CA GLU A 109 -27.55 0.98 13.80
C GLU A 109 -28.20 2.23 14.46
N LEU A 110 -27.39 3.07 15.12
CA LEU A 110 -27.86 4.24 15.88
C LEU A 110 -28.35 5.37 14.96
N GLY A 111 -29.66 5.36 14.71
CA GLY A 111 -30.36 6.36 13.92
C GLY A 111 -30.48 5.98 12.44
N ARG A 112 -31.65 6.26 11.85
CA ARG A 112 -31.91 6.01 10.40
C ARG A 112 -31.00 6.82 9.45
N ASN A 113 -30.23 7.76 10.00
CA ASN A 113 -29.29 8.65 9.31
C ASN A 113 -27.87 8.61 9.92
N ALA A 114 -27.44 7.48 10.49
CA ALA A 114 -26.14 7.29 11.18
C ALA A 114 -24.88 7.70 10.39
N SER A 115 -25.01 8.06 9.11
CA SER A 115 -23.95 8.64 8.28
C SER A 115 -23.63 10.12 8.58
N GLN A 116 -24.34 10.76 9.52
CA GLN A 116 -24.15 12.19 9.86
C GLN A 116 -23.49 12.35 11.23
N ILE A 117 -22.16 12.37 11.23
CA ILE A 117 -21.31 12.60 12.39
C ILE A 117 -20.67 13.98 12.27
N PHE A 118 -20.75 14.79 13.34
CA PHE A 118 -20.27 16.17 13.35
C PHE A 118 -19.22 16.39 14.46
N TYR A 119 -18.00 16.73 14.05
CA TYR A 119 -16.89 17.09 14.95
C TYR A 119 -16.83 18.61 15.14
N ARG A 120 -17.61 19.17 16.07
CA ARG A 120 -17.69 20.62 16.35
C ARG A 120 -18.04 20.88 17.81
N ARG A 121 -17.15 21.58 18.54
CA ARG A 121 -17.36 21.96 19.95
C ARG A 121 -18.56 22.91 20.17
N ASP A 122 -18.90 23.72 19.16
CA ASP A 122 -19.92 24.79 19.20
C ASP A 122 -21.30 24.40 18.62
N LEU A 123 -21.47 23.18 18.10
CA LEU A 123 -22.72 22.77 17.46
C LEU A 123 -23.79 22.41 18.51
N GLU A 124 -24.88 23.19 18.53
CA GLU A 124 -26.09 22.88 19.31
C GLU A 124 -26.83 21.64 18.75
N PRO A 125 -27.68 20.96 19.55
CA PRO A 125 -28.47 19.82 19.08
C PRO A 125 -29.38 20.23 17.91
N ILE A 126 -29.30 19.50 16.80
CA ILE A 126 -29.97 19.80 15.53
C ILE A 126 -31.28 19.01 15.34
N GLY A 127 -31.49 17.95 16.13
CA GLY A 127 -32.75 17.24 16.25
C GLY A 127 -33.05 16.23 15.15
N ILE A 128 -32.03 15.67 14.50
CA ILE A 128 -32.18 14.82 13.29
C ILE A 128 -31.71 13.37 13.49
N GLY A 129 -31.31 13.00 14.71
CA GLY A 129 -30.72 11.70 15.01
C GLY A 129 -29.25 11.61 14.59
N ALA A 130 -28.52 12.73 14.71
CA ALA A 130 -27.10 12.82 14.41
C ALA A 130 -26.22 12.43 15.60
N VAL A 131 -24.93 12.24 15.35
CA VAL A 131 -23.90 12.08 16.38
C VAL A 131 -23.03 13.34 16.40
N ILE A 132 -23.06 14.08 17.50
CA ILE A 132 -22.33 15.35 17.67
C ILE A 132 -21.21 15.11 18.68
N ILE A 133 -19.97 15.26 18.23
CA ILE A 133 -18.78 15.04 19.05
C ILE A 133 -18.11 16.39 19.29
N ARG A 134 -18.18 16.82 20.55
CA ARG A 134 -17.50 17.98 21.12
C ARG A 134 -16.22 17.50 21.81
N GLY A 135 -15.38 16.86 21.02
CA GLY A 135 -14.20 16.13 21.47
C GLY A 135 -12.89 16.87 21.32
N ASN A 136 -11.80 16.11 21.38
CA ASN A 136 -10.43 16.58 21.21
C ASN A 136 -10.16 17.03 19.76
N PRO A 137 -9.20 17.95 19.54
CA PRO A 137 -8.73 18.30 18.20
C PRO A 137 -7.94 17.13 17.56
N GLY A 138 -7.53 17.28 16.30
CA GLY A 138 -6.71 16.25 15.63
C GLY A 138 -7.51 15.04 15.13
N ASN A 139 -6.87 13.88 15.04
CA ASN A 139 -7.43 12.65 14.47
C ASN A 139 -8.17 11.77 15.49
N TYR A 140 -7.87 11.95 16.78
CA TYR A 140 -8.42 11.22 17.92
C TYR A 140 -9.39 12.12 18.72
N PRO A 141 -10.64 12.29 18.26
CA PRO A 141 -11.64 13.12 18.95
C PRO A 141 -12.07 12.56 20.32
N ILE A 142 -11.75 11.29 20.60
CA ILE A 142 -11.86 10.66 21.92
C ILE A 142 -10.52 9.96 22.19
N LYS A 143 -9.87 10.27 23.32
CA LYS A 143 -8.61 9.70 23.77
C LYS A 143 -8.82 8.77 24.97
N MET A 144 -7.79 8.02 25.34
CA MET A 144 -7.76 7.28 26.60
C MET A 144 -7.86 8.24 27.79
N TRP A 145 -8.54 7.82 28.84
CA TRP A 145 -8.80 8.57 30.07
C TRP A 145 -9.60 9.88 29.94
N ASP A 146 -10.10 10.23 28.74
CA ASP A 146 -11.09 11.30 28.55
C ASP A 146 -12.27 11.08 29.51
N LYS A 147 -12.66 12.13 30.25
CA LYS A 147 -13.95 12.14 30.94
C LYS A 147 -15.01 12.66 30.00
N LEU A 148 -15.78 11.73 29.44
CA LEU A 148 -16.89 12.03 28.55
C LEU A 148 -18.15 12.35 29.36
N GLU A 149 -18.92 13.32 28.87
CA GLU A 149 -20.33 13.50 29.17
C GLU A 149 -21.13 13.07 27.94
N LEU A 150 -21.89 11.98 28.09
CA LEU A 150 -22.78 11.43 27.08
C LEU A 150 -24.18 11.99 27.33
N LYS A 151 -24.82 12.55 26.29
CA LYS A 151 -26.17 13.14 26.33
C LYS A 151 -27.03 12.69 25.17
N PHE A 152 -28.34 12.60 25.41
CA PHE A 152 -29.35 12.38 24.36
C PHE A 152 -30.40 13.50 24.37
N GLU A 153 -30.25 14.45 23.45
CA GLU A 153 -31.00 15.72 23.42
C GLU A 153 -31.33 16.16 21.98
N GLY A 154 -32.33 17.02 21.81
CA GLY A 154 -32.78 17.49 20.48
C GLY A 154 -34.17 16.98 20.08
N ALA A 155 -34.79 17.65 19.11
CA ALA A 155 -36.12 17.32 18.60
C ALA A 155 -36.28 17.75 17.13
N PRO A 156 -37.00 17.00 16.28
CA PRO A 156 -37.92 15.90 16.60
C PRO A 156 -37.27 14.53 16.88
N GLN A 157 -36.00 14.32 16.54
CA GLN A 157 -35.25 13.10 16.86
C GLN A 157 -34.09 13.48 17.78
N GLY A 158 -33.87 12.74 18.87
CA GLY A 158 -32.74 13.01 19.77
C GLY A 158 -31.41 12.73 19.07
N ASP A 159 -30.47 13.66 19.16
CA ASP A 159 -29.10 13.48 18.74
C ASP A 159 -28.30 12.88 19.91
N ILE A 160 -27.29 12.07 19.59
CA ILE A 160 -26.29 11.60 20.56
C ILE A 160 -25.18 12.66 20.62
N ILE A 161 -24.91 13.14 21.82
CA ILE A 161 -23.90 14.18 22.06
C ILE A 161 -22.82 13.60 22.96
N ILE A 162 -21.60 13.56 22.47
CA ILE A 162 -20.42 13.14 23.22
C ILE A 162 -19.56 14.38 23.44
N THR A 163 -19.41 14.78 24.70
CA THR A 163 -18.61 15.96 25.07
C THR A 163 -17.43 15.52 25.92
N VAL A 164 -16.21 15.84 25.50
CA VAL A 164 -15.04 15.70 26.39
C VAL A 164 -15.11 16.82 27.41
N THR A 165 -15.19 16.46 28.70
CA THR A 165 -15.31 17.40 29.83
C THR A 165 -14.03 17.57 30.62
N GLU A 166 -13.16 16.56 30.55
CA GLU A 166 -11.76 16.59 30.98
C GLU A 166 -11.01 15.82 29.90
N GLU A 167 -10.05 16.49 29.24
CA GLU A 167 -9.23 15.88 28.18
C GLU A 167 -8.28 14.88 28.85
N GLY A 168 -8.29 13.63 28.37
CA GLY A 168 -7.34 12.59 28.74
C GLY A 168 -6.05 12.71 27.95
N CYS A 169 -5.41 11.58 27.65
CA CYS A 169 -4.26 11.57 26.75
C CYS A 169 -4.12 10.23 26.01
N ASP A 170 -3.40 10.23 24.89
CA ASP A 170 -3.11 9.03 24.10
C ASP A 170 -1.63 8.98 23.72
N PRO A 171 -0.81 8.08 24.30
CA PRO A 171 0.63 8.00 24.02
C PRO A 171 0.93 7.42 22.62
N TYR A 172 -0.08 7.23 21.77
CA TYR A 172 0.02 6.75 20.41
C TYR A 172 -0.56 7.70 19.35
N ASP A 173 -1.00 8.91 19.73
CA ASP A 173 -1.43 9.92 18.74
C ASP A 173 -0.35 10.95 18.37
N ASP A 174 -0.67 11.84 17.42
CA ASP A 174 0.28 12.76 16.79
C ASP A 174 0.63 14.01 17.64
N ASN A 175 0.31 14.05 18.95
CA ASN A 175 0.60 15.18 19.85
C ASN A 175 1.37 14.72 21.10
N CYS A 176 2.35 15.48 21.57
CA CYS A 176 2.97 15.21 22.88
C CYS A 176 1.99 15.53 24.02
N GLU A 177 1.74 14.54 24.87
CA GLU A 177 0.88 14.62 26.05
C GLU A 177 1.59 14.09 27.30
N VAL A 178 2.53 14.88 27.83
CA VAL A 178 3.35 14.63 29.04
C VAL A 178 2.57 14.07 30.25
N MET A 179 1.27 14.34 30.33
CA MET A 179 0.37 13.82 31.37
C MET A 179 0.27 12.27 31.36
N CYS A 180 0.41 11.62 30.20
CA CYS A 180 0.37 10.16 30.06
C CYS A 180 1.53 9.49 30.79
N SER A 181 2.72 10.08 30.68
CA SER A 181 3.93 9.61 31.37
C SER A 181 3.81 9.80 32.89
N TYR A 182 3.23 10.92 33.33
CA TYR A 182 3.06 11.26 34.74
C TYR A 182 2.04 10.39 35.51
N MET A 183 0.97 9.90 34.88
CA MET A 183 -0.11 9.20 35.61
C MET A 183 0.06 7.68 35.73
N GLU A 184 0.66 7.02 34.74
CA GLU A 184 0.69 5.54 34.65
C GLU A 184 2.07 4.98 34.26
N GLY A 185 3.13 5.79 34.27
CA GLY A 185 4.51 5.36 33.97
C GLY A 185 4.80 5.09 32.49
N VAL A 186 3.88 5.40 31.57
CA VAL A 186 4.06 5.14 30.14
C VAL A 186 4.58 6.40 29.41
N CYS A 187 5.87 6.41 29.07
CA CYS A 187 6.45 7.51 28.30
C CYS A 187 5.84 7.68 26.90
N ASP A 188 5.47 8.91 26.58
CA ASP A 188 4.91 9.32 25.28
C ASP A 188 6.06 9.52 24.26
N PRO A 189 6.10 8.77 23.13
CA PRO A 189 7.17 8.86 22.13
C PRO A 189 7.38 10.23 21.50
N LEU A 190 6.35 11.09 21.43
CA LEU A 190 6.45 12.44 20.85
C LEU A 190 6.94 13.47 21.86
N CYS A 191 6.76 13.24 23.15
CA CYS A 191 7.33 14.11 24.18
C CYS A 191 8.86 14.08 24.24
N TYR A 192 9.49 13.03 23.72
CA TYR A 192 10.93 13.03 23.44
C TYR A 192 11.36 13.99 22.31
N GLN A 193 10.44 14.39 21.42
CA GLN A 193 10.77 15.25 20.26
C GLN A 193 10.60 16.75 20.57
N GLU A 194 9.58 17.14 21.33
CA GLU A 194 9.34 18.56 21.68
C GLU A 194 10.37 19.13 22.68
N GLY A 195 11.07 18.28 23.44
CA GLY A 195 12.11 18.67 24.40
C GLY A 195 13.36 19.35 23.80
N THR A 196 13.45 19.45 22.47
CA THR A 196 14.56 20.14 21.77
C THR A 196 14.38 21.66 21.65
N GLY A 197 13.22 22.19 22.05
CA GLY A 197 12.96 23.63 22.13
C GLY A 197 13.51 24.28 23.41
N ASP A 198 14.45 25.20 23.24
CA ASP A 198 14.76 26.29 24.18
C ASP A 198 15.53 25.94 25.49
N GLY A 199 16.39 24.93 25.45
CA GLY A 199 17.70 24.95 26.13
C GLY A 199 17.75 25.24 27.65
N THR A 200 17.13 24.39 28.46
CA THR A 200 17.43 24.30 29.91
C THR A 200 17.64 22.84 30.32
N PRO A 201 18.78 22.47 30.94
CA PRO A 201 19.05 21.08 31.34
C PRO A 201 18.43 20.76 32.71
N CYS A 202 17.43 19.89 32.74
CA CYS A 202 17.09 19.00 33.85
C CYS A 202 16.09 17.95 33.36
N ASP A 203 16.61 16.76 33.07
CA ASP A 203 16.11 15.41 33.37
C ASP A 203 14.63 15.23 33.79
N ILE A 204 13.98 14.18 33.23
CA ILE A 204 12.86 13.42 33.81
C ILE A 204 12.58 12.10 33.05
N ASP A 205 12.30 10.92 33.63
CA ASP A 205 12.88 10.18 34.79
C ASP A 205 12.73 8.64 34.44
N CYS A 206 13.41 7.69 35.13
CA CYS A 206 13.55 6.25 34.72
C CYS A 206 14.47 5.41 35.66
N VAL A 207 15.17 4.39 35.12
CA VAL A 207 15.93 3.25 35.73
C VAL A 207 15.19 2.41 36.79
N ASP A 208 14.56 1.32 36.34
CA ASP A 208 14.04 0.23 37.19
C ASP A 208 14.93 -1.03 37.01
N SER A 209 15.98 -1.16 37.83
CA SER A 209 17.14 -2.05 37.56
C SER A 209 16.82 -3.56 37.54
N ASP A 210 15.72 -4.00 38.16
CA ASP A 210 15.28 -5.41 38.14
C ASP A 210 14.00 -5.65 37.31
N GLY A 211 13.48 -4.62 36.62
CA GLY A 211 12.42 -4.74 35.62
C GLY A 211 11.02 -5.00 36.18
N ASN A 212 10.72 -4.52 37.39
CA ASN A 212 9.44 -4.72 38.08
C ASN A 212 8.46 -3.53 37.98
N GLY A 213 8.95 -2.33 37.69
CA GLY A 213 8.22 -1.07 37.64
C GLY A 213 8.14 -0.28 38.95
N ASN A 214 9.20 -0.25 39.78
CA ASN A 214 9.29 0.61 40.98
C ASN A 214 10.74 0.98 41.36
N ILE A 215 11.05 2.26 41.54
CA ILE A 215 12.37 2.78 41.98
C ILE A 215 12.61 2.62 43.51
N SER A 216 13.81 2.21 43.95
CA SER A 216 14.13 1.97 45.38
C SER A 216 15.60 2.31 45.80
N GLY A 217 16.04 1.79 46.96
CA GLY A 217 17.39 1.98 47.52
C GLY A 217 18.34 0.79 47.31
N VAL A 218 17.94 -0.19 46.50
CA VAL A 218 18.86 -1.17 45.87
C VAL A 218 19.43 -0.58 44.57
N ASP A 219 18.78 0.47 44.07
CA ASP A 219 19.03 1.23 42.85
C ASP A 219 19.90 2.48 43.15
N MET A 220 20.77 2.39 44.16
CA MET A 220 21.80 3.38 44.52
C MET A 220 23.11 2.63 44.77
N ASP A 221 24.23 3.03 44.15
CA ASP A 221 25.48 2.27 44.25
C ASP A 221 26.74 3.07 44.65
N GLY A 222 26.74 4.40 44.54
CA GLY A 222 27.89 5.25 44.91
C GLY A 222 28.94 5.42 43.80
N ILE A 223 28.57 5.16 42.55
CA ILE A 223 29.37 5.37 41.33
C ILE A 223 28.84 6.63 40.64
N CYS A 224 29.66 7.38 39.90
CA CYS A 224 29.11 8.32 38.91
C CYS A 224 28.76 7.52 37.66
N ASP A 225 27.49 7.15 37.48
CA ASP A 225 27.05 6.51 36.24
C ASP A 225 26.81 7.56 35.15
N LEU A 226 27.57 7.46 34.05
CA LEU A 226 27.46 8.33 32.86
C LEU A 226 26.11 8.20 32.13
N ASP A 227 25.30 7.19 32.45
CA ASP A 227 24.29 6.63 31.55
C ASP A 227 22.85 6.83 32.07
N CYS A 228 22.14 7.90 31.67
CA CYS A 228 20.71 8.08 31.99
C CYS A 228 19.81 8.67 30.89
N TYR A 229 20.08 8.33 29.62
CA TYR A 229 18.97 7.92 28.74
C TYR A 229 18.13 6.85 29.45
N ASN A 230 16.81 6.76 29.22
CA ASN A 230 16.07 5.70 29.89
C ASN A 230 15.06 4.85 29.11
N ASN A 231 15.05 3.60 29.55
CA ASN A 231 14.14 2.54 29.19
C ASN A 231 12.76 2.75 29.87
N PHE A 232 11.98 3.72 29.39
CA PHE A 232 10.51 3.88 29.49
C PHE A 232 9.71 4.10 30.82
N PHE A 233 9.88 3.39 31.96
CA PHE A 233 8.67 2.91 32.70
C PHE A 233 8.24 3.34 34.16
N ASP A 234 8.98 4.08 35.01
CA ASP A 234 8.46 4.65 36.31
C ASP A 234 9.08 6.01 36.67
N PRO A 235 8.43 7.16 36.38
CA PRO A 235 9.06 8.46 36.53
C PRO A 235 9.02 9.07 37.95
N GLN A 236 9.78 8.51 38.90
CA GLN A 236 9.89 9.05 40.27
C GLN A 236 11.03 10.04 40.54
N ARG A 237 11.87 10.31 39.53
CA ARG A 237 12.97 11.31 39.52
C ARG A 237 14.23 10.88 40.26
N ALA A 238 15.45 11.07 39.76
CA ALA A 238 15.99 11.49 38.46
C ALA A 238 17.52 11.43 38.63
N TYR A 239 18.28 11.26 37.54
CA TYR A 239 19.74 11.40 37.51
C TYR A 239 20.49 10.32 38.31
N ASP A 240 21.77 10.12 38.03
CA ASP A 240 22.68 9.61 39.05
C ASP A 240 23.22 10.80 39.88
N PRO A 241 22.78 10.98 41.14
CA PRO A 241 23.25 12.06 42.00
C PRO A 241 24.77 12.03 42.31
N ASP A 242 25.48 10.94 42.04
CA ASP A 242 26.91 10.81 42.32
C ASP A 242 27.80 11.49 41.25
N CYS A 243 27.30 11.74 40.03
CA CYS A 243 28.10 12.33 38.94
C CYS A 243 28.46 13.81 39.08
N ALA A 244 27.54 14.65 39.57
CA ALA A 244 27.76 16.09 39.65
C ALA A 244 28.81 16.53 40.70
N TRP A 245 29.46 15.57 41.39
CA TRP A 245 30.28 15.83 42.59
C TRP A 245 31.78 15.48 42.48
N GLN A 246 32.30 14.91 41.39
CA GLN A 246 33.70 14.41 41.32
C GLN A 246 34.61 14.95 40.17
N ASN A 247 34.98 16.25 40.26
CA ASN A 247 36.18 16.90 39.68
C ASN A 247 36.26 17.24 38.17
N VAL A 248 36.88 18.40 37.89
CA VAL A 248 36.87 19.10 36.58
C VAL A 248 38.27 19.56 36.13
N ASN A 249 39.38 18.96 36.61
CA ASN A 249 40.74 19.51 36.46
C ASN A 249 41.90 18.47 36.48
N SER A 250 41.68 17.18 36.22
CA SER A 250 42.75 16.18 36.19
C SER A 250 42.44 15.11 35.15
N PRO A 251 43.42 14.66 34.33
CA PRO A 251 43.29 13.42 33.58
C PRO A 251 43.05 12.27 34.55
N ASP A 252 42.14 11.36 34.19
CA ASP A 252 41.83 10.15 34.96
C ASP A 252 41.96 8.86 34.13
N GLY A 253 42.12 9.00 32.80
CA GLY A 253 42.34 7.91 31.86
C GLY A 253 41.05 7.30 31.29
N ILE A 254 39.92 7.98 31.42
CA ILE A 254 38.61 7.59 30.87
C ILE A 254 38.21 8.64 29.83
N CYS A 255 37.92 8.20 28.60
CA CYS A 255 37.48 9.07 27.52
C CYS A 255 35.95 9.04 27.40
N ASP A 256 35.31 10.21 27.43
CA ASP A 256 33.86 10.37 27.28
C ASP A 256 33.39 9.98 25.86
N PRO A 257 32.48 8.99 25.70
CA PRO A 257 32.02 8.53 24.40
C PRO A 257 31.24 9.57 23.57
N ASP A 258 30.54 10.51 24.22
CA ASP A 258 29.64 11.45 23.55
C ASP A 258 30.40 12.59 22.85
N SER A 259 31.66 12.82 23.23
CA SER A 259 32.60 13.75 22.59
C SER A 259 33.04 13.32 21.17
N MET A 260 32.69 12.12 20.70
CA MET A 260 33.15 11.60 19.40
C MET A 260 32.42 12.27 18.21
N GLY A 261 32.92 13.44 17.80
CA GLY A 261 32.50 14.12 16.58
C GLY A 261 31.30 15.07 16.73
N VAL A 262 30.89 15.36 17.97
CA VAL A 262 29.88 16.36 18.33
C VAL A 262 30.57 17.56 19.01
N VAL A 263 29.96 18.76 18.96
CA VAL A 263 30.49 19.98 19.59
C VAL A 263 29.61 20.32 20.81
N ASP A 264 30.03 19.99 22.03
CA ASP A 264 29.31 20.15 23.30
C ASP A 264 29.88 21.23 24.25
N GLY A 265 31.13 21.66 24.03
CA GLY A 265 31.84 22.67 24.81
C GLY A 265 32.74 22.16 25.94
N VAL A 266 32.95 20.84 26.07
CA VAL A 266 33.78 20.18 27.09
C VAL A 266 34.91 19.39 26.40
N CYS A 267 36.14 19.89 26.46
CA CYS A 267 37.30 19.20 25.90
C CYS A 267 37.81 18.10 26.83
N ASP A 268 37.80 16.84 26.35
CA ASP A 268 38.38 15.68 27.03
C ASP A 268 39.77 15.34 26.44
N PRO A 269 40.86 15.59 27.18
CA PRO A 269 42.21 15.33 26.69
C PRO A 269 42.59 13.84 26.62
N ASP A 270 41.88 12.93 27.32
CA ASP A 270 42.29 11.52 27.43
C ASP A 270 41.92 10.69 26.18
N CYS A 271 41.03 11.20 25.31
CA CYS A 271 40.64 10.58 24.05
C CYS A 271 41.75 10.54 22.97
N ALA A 272 42.72 11.46 23.03
CA ALA A 272 43.70 11.66 21.95
C ALA A 272 44.90 10.69 21.98
N GLU A 273 45.37 10.24 23.14
CA GLU A 273 46.64 9.50 23.25
C GLU A 273 46.55 8.00 22.88
N ASN A 274 45.41 7.32 23.09
CA ASN A 274 45.34 5.85 23.05
C ASN A 274 44.45 5.23 21.95
N LEU A 275 43.43 5.92 21.43
CA LEU A 275 42.39 5.29 20.60
C LEU A 275 42.19 5.89 19.20
N THR A 276 42.96 6.93 18.83
CA THR A 276 42.79 7.65 17.54
C THR A 276 41.36 8.16 17.32
N MET A 277 40.74 8.67 18.38
CA MET A 277 39.42 9.29 18.37
C MET A 277 39.59 10.82 18.41
N CYS A 278 38.70 11.56 17.74
CA CYS A 278 38.85 13.00 17.52
C CYS A 278 37.68 13.78 18.17
N ASP A 279 37.97 14.46 19.27
CA ASP A 279 37.11 15.44 19.97
C ASP A 279 37.14 16.81 19.22
N PRO A 280 35.99 17.37 18.80
CA PRO A 280 35.88 18.66 18.13
C PRO A 280 35.98 19.93 19.01
N ASP A 281 35.76 19.85 20.32
CA ASP A 281 35.67 20.98 21.26
C ASP A 281 37.02 21.43 21.80
N CYS A 282 38.02 20.55 21.79
CA CYS A 282 39.38 20.93 22.10
C CYS A 282 39.88 22.03 21.15
N ASP A 283 40.25 23.18 21.73
CA ASP A 283 40.38 24.51 21.08
C ASP A 283 41.50 24.66 20.02
N GLY A 284 42.08 23.56 19.57
CA GLY A 284 43.10 23.49 18.53
C GLY A 284 44.48 23.97 18.97
N VAL A 285 44.70 24.23 20.26
CA VAL A 285 46.01 24.58 20.80
C VAL A 285 46.85 23.32 21.00
N GLU A 286 48.03 23.27 20.36
CA GLU A 286 49.03 22.21 20.61
C GLU A 286 49.35 22.12 22.10
N SER A 287 49.06 20.96 22.68
CA SER A 287 49.35 20.61 24.07
C SER A 287 50.19 19.33 24.12
N ASP A 288 50.78 19.01 25.27
CA ASP A 288 51.61 17.80 25.41
C ASP A 288 50.81 16.50 25.11
N GLY A 289 49.47 16.52 25.21
CA GLY A 289 48.56 15.40 24.86
C GLY A 289 47.91 15.50 23.46
N ASN A 290 47.94 16.66 22.79
CA ASN A 290 47.50 16.80 21.40
C ASN A 290 48.60 17.52 20.56
N PRO A 291 49.67 16.82 20.17
CA PRO A 291 50.86 17.41 19.56
C PRO A 291 50.72 17.74 18.05
N GLY A 292 49.50 17.90 17.53
CA GLY A 292 49.27 18.20 16.10
C GLY A 292 47.99 18.98 15.76
N GLY A 293 47.00 19.03 16.66
CA GLY A 293 45.77 19.79 16.47
C GLY A 293 44.93 19.39 15.24
N LEU A 294 43.98 20.25 14.87
CA LEU A 294 42.96 20.06 13.83
C LEU A 294 43.49 19.87 12.37
N LEU A 295 44.80 19.72 12.17
CA LEU A 295 45.42 19.51 10.85
C LEU A 295 46.02 18.10 10.68
N SER A 296 45.83 17.19 11.65
CA SER A 296 46.24 15.80 11.54
C SER A 296 45.43 15.05 10.46
N SER A 297 46.06 14.75 9.32
CA SER A 297 45.46 14.06 8.18
C SER A 297 45.19 12.56 8.40
N ALA A 298 44.99 12.14 9.65
CA ALA A 298 44.84 10.75 10.07
C ALA A 298 43.42 10.38 10.52
N CYS A 299 42.60 11.32 11.03
CA CYS A 299 41.25 11.01 11.52
C CYS A 299 40.20 10.77 10.43
N TYR A 300 40.38 11.28 9.19
CA TYR A 300 39.33 11.20 8.14
C TYR A 300 39.89 10.95 6.74
N VAL A 301 39.70 9.73 6.21
CA VAL A 301 40.00 9.34 4.82
C VAL A 301 38.90 8.40 4.31
N CYS A 302 38.43 8.57 3.07
CA CYS A 302 37.49 7.64 2.43
C CYS A 302 38.20 6.30 2.15
N ASP A 303 37.89 5.29 2.95
CA ASP A 303 38.59 3.99 2.90
C ASP A 303 38.00 2.99 1.88
N LYS A 304 36.82 3.32 1.31
CA LYS A 304 36.07 2.51 0.33
C LYS A 304 35.47 1.22 0.89
N THR A 305 35.19 1.21 2.19
CA THR A 305 34.63 0.09 2.93
C THR A 305 33.26 0.48 3.48
N CYS A 306 32.22 -0.22 3.01
CA CYS A 306 30.86 -0.03 3.49
C CYS A 306 30.75 -0.39 4.99
N ASN A 307 30.59 0.63 5.83
CA ASN A 307 30.46 0.56 7.29
C ASN A 307 29.25 1.34 7.82
N GLY A 308 28.49 2.02 6.95
CA GLY A 308 27.29 2.79 7.29
C GLY A 308 27.52 4.29 7.51
N PHE A 309 28.77 4.77 7.48
CA PHE A 309 29.13 6.16 7.73
C PHE A 309 29.87 6.81 6.55
N CYS A 310 29.17 7.67 5.81
CA CYS A 310 29.80 8.52 4.81
C CYS A 310 30.55 9.70 5.44
N SER A 311 31.87 9.75 5.27
CA SER A 311 32.66 10.94 5.61
C SER A 311 32.28 12.13 4.73
N MET A 312 32.26 13.34 5.32
CA MET A 312 32.11 14.61 4.60
C MET A 312 33.20 14.85 3.55
N SER A 313 34.31 14.10 3.63
CA SER A 313 35.42 14.15 2.68
C SER A 313 35.15 13.39 1.37
N CYS A 314 34.09 12.58 1.30
CA CYS A 314 33.86 11.67 0.16
C CYS A 314 33.00 12.31 -0.93
N GLU A 315 33.63 12.60 -2.06
CA GLU A 315 32.97 13.07 -3.26
C GLU A 315 32.45 11.92 -4.11
N ARG A 316 31.53 12.23 -5.03
CA ARG A 316 30.90 11.24 -5.93
C ARG A 316 31.91 10.49 -6.81
N GLU A 317 33.11 11.03 -6.96
CA GLU A 317 34.16 10.54 -7.85
C GLU A 317 35.09 9.53 -7.16
N ASP A 318 35.05 9.43 -5.83
CA ASP A 318 35.89 8.52 -5.04
C ASP A 318 35.48 7.04 -5.15
N ASN A 319 34.26 6.78 -5.62
CA ASN A 319 33.62 5.46 -5.73
C ASN A 319 33.56 4.70 -4.39
N ASP A 320 33.15 5.38 -3.32
CA ASP A 320 32.85 4.72 -2.05
C ASP A 320 31.50 3.98 -2.12
N SER A 321 31.44 2.79 -1.53
CA SER A 321 30.26 1.94 -1.48
C SER A 321 29.15 2.45 -0.58
N ASP A 322 29.47 3.19 0.50
CA ASP A 322 28.44 3.87 1.30
C ASP A 322 27.90 5.12 0.60
N CYS A 323 28.71 5.73 -0.27
CA CYS A 323 28.46 7.07 -0.82
C CYS A 323 28.44 7.09 -2.37
N PRO A 324 27.67 6.23 -3.08
CA PRO A 324 27.69 6.15 -4.55
C PRO A 324 27.17 7.42 -5.27
N LYS A 325 26.71 8.43 -4.51
CA LYS A 325 26.29 9.75 -4.99
C LYS A 325 27.08 10.90 -4.34
N GLY A 326 28.16 10.60 -3.60
CA GLY A 326 28.79 11.50 -2.63
C GLY A 326 28.00 11.59 -1.32
N PHE A 327 28.55 12.20 -0.28
CA PHE A 327 27.84 12.43 1.00
C PHE A 327 26.56 13.26 0.79
N GLN A 328 25.41 12.76 1.30
CA GLN A 328 24.09 13.41 1.14
C GLN A 328 23.40 13.74 2.48
N GLY A 329 24.14 13.65 3.60
CA GLY A 329 23.65 13.91 4.96
C GLY A 329 23.10 12.67 5.67
N PHE A 330 23.30 12.60 6.99
CA PHE A 330 22.98 11.45 7.85
C PHE A 330 21.52 10.96 7.75
N ASN A 331 20.55 11.87 7.59
CA ASN A 331 19.13 11.52 7.57
C ASN A 331 18.63 10.96 6.22
N ASN A 332 19.53 10.82 5.22
CA ASN A 332 19.24 10.20 3.92
C ASN A 332 20.11 8.94 3.68
N LEU A 333 20.62 8.33 4.74
CA LEU A 333 21.25 7.01 4.67
C LEU A 333 20.17 5.97 4.36
N THR A 334 20.05 5.62 3.08
CA THR A 334 19.25 4.45 2.65
C THR A 334 19.71 3.20 3.38
N GLU A 335 18.78 2.28 3.67
CA GLU A 335 19.14 0.94 4.14
C GLU A 335 20.12 0.30 3.12
N CYS A 336 21.26 -0.17 3.62
CA CYS A 336 22.42 -0.55 2.82
C CYS A 336 22.81 -2.00 3.08
N CYS A 337 23.02 -2.71 1.97
CA CYS A 337 23.47 -4.09 1.93
C CYS A 337 24.70 -4.38 2.80
N GLY A 338 24.51 -5.10 3.93
CA GLY A 338 25.57 -5.55 4.83
C GLY A 338 25.36 -5.35 6.35
N ASN A 339 24.15 -5.02 6.80
CA ASN A 339 23.72 -4.96 8.20
C ASN A 339 23.45 -6.35 8.86
N GLY A 340 23.38 -7.44 8.09
CA GLY A 340 23.14 -8.81 8.57
C GLY A 340 21.67 -9.24 8.64
N LYS A 341 20.73 -8.51 8.01
CA LYS A 341 19.29 -8.80 7.94
C LYS A 341 18.75 -8.47 6.55
N CYS A 342 18.03 -9.40 5.92
CA CYS A 342 17.29 -9.09 4.70
C CYS A 342 16.02 -8.27 5.03
N SER A 343 15.95 -7.01 4.59
CA SER A 343 14.78 -6.15 4.74
C SER A 343 13.71 -6.43 3.67
N VAL A 344 12.52 -6.85 4.11
CA VAL A 344 11.35 -7.06 3.24
C VAL A 344 10.79 -5.72 2.72
N GLU A 345 11.01 -4.62 3.45
CA GLU A 345 10.59 -3.28 3.03
C GLU A 345 11.53 -2.69 1.95
N ALA A 346 12.82 -3.01 2.01
CA ALA A 346 13.81 -2.62 1.00
C ALA A 346 13.91 -3.59 -0.21
N MET A 347 13.20 -4.72 -0.19
CA MET A 347 13.27 -5.80 -1.19
C MET A 347 14.65 -6.49 -1.28
N GLU A 348 15.27 -6.73 -0.13
CA GLU A 348 16.56 -7.41 -0.02
C GLU A 348 16.41 -8.94 0.04
N ASP A 349 17.24 -9.64 -0.71
CA ASP A 349 17.45 -11.09 -0.63
C ASP A 349 18.95 -11.41 -0.76
N CYS A 350 19.37 -12.67 -0.58
CA CYS A 350 20.80 -13.03 -0.66
C CYS A 350 21.46 -12.86 -2.04
N LYS A 351 20.69 -12.48 -3.07
CA LYS A 351 21.08 -12.32 -4.48
C LYS A 351 21.21 -10.83 -4.83
N THR A 352 20.31 -10.00 -4.32
CA THR A 352 20.36 -8.52 -4.39
C THR A 352 21.30 -7.94 -3.33
N CYS A 353 21.33 -8.52 -2.12
CA CYS A 353 22.36 -8.30 -1.12
C CYS A 353 22.98 -9.59 -0.57
N SER A 354 24.16 -9.93 -1.07
CA SER A 354 24.95 -11.07 -0.60
C SER A 354 25.77 -10.84 0.68
N LYS A 355 25.69 -9.64 1.28
CA LYS A 355 26.37 -9.29 2.55
C LYS A 355 25.47 -9.44 3.79
N ASP A 356 24.15 -9.34 3.64
CA ASP A 356 23.21 -9.50 4.75
C ASP A 356 22.95 -10.96 5.12
N CYS A 357 23.31 -11.89 4.24
CA CYS A 357 23.19 -13.31 4.51
C CYS A 357 24.41 -13.85 5.29
N PRO A 358 24.22 -14.85 6.17
CA PRO A 358 25.28 -15.37 7.03
C PRO A 358 26.48 -15.91 6.24
N ALA A 359 27.56 -15.12 6.24
CA ALA A 359 28.76 -15.23 5.42
C ALA A 359 28.56 -14.89 3.92
N GLN A 360 29.53 -14.15 3.36
CA GLN A 360 29.51 -13.63 2.00
C GLN A 360 29.29 -14.73 0.96
N GLY A 361 28.22 -14.61 0.15
CA GLY A 361 27.92 -15.53 -0.95
C GLY A 361 27.10 -16.76 -0.58
N VAL A 362 26.46 -16.77 0.60
CA VAL A 362 25.61 -17.86 1.07
C VAL A 362 24.13 -17.51 0.84
N THR A 363 23.49 -18.12 -0.16
CA THR A 363 22.01 -18.10 -0.31
C THR A 363 21.34 -18.92 0.80
N CYS A 364 20.02 -18.80 1.01
CA CYS A 364 19.31 -19.72 1.92
C CYS A 364 19.61 -21.20 1.56
N GLU A 365 19.71 -21.55 0.27
CA GLU A 365 20.09 -22.89 -0.20
C GLU A 365 21.48 -23.31 0.31
N ASN A 366 22.46 -22.39 0.36
CA ASN A 366 23.80 -22.66 0.87
C ASN A 366 23.83 -22.84 2.41
N LEU A 367 22.80 -22.39 3.14
CA LEU A 367 22.55 -22.74 4.55
C LEU A 367 21.81 -24.08 4.74
N GLY A 368 21.43 -24.75 3.65
CA GLY A 368 20.53 -25.91 3.69
C GLY A 368 19.07 -25.53 3.98
N MET A 369 18.68 -24.33 3.59
CA MET A 369 17.36 -23.72 3.83
C MET A 369 16.69 -23.31 2.52
N VAL A 370 15.41 -22.93 2.58
CA VAL A 370 14.50 -23.14 1.45
C VAL A 370 14.25 -21.89 0.61
N CYS A 371 14.00 -20.75 1.27
CA CYS A 371 13.80 -19.43 0.68
C CYS A 371 13.68 -18.36 1.76
N CYS A 372 13.72 -17.08 1.38
CA CYS A 372 13.29 -15.98 2.23
C CYS A 372 11.74 -15.91 2.19
N PRO A 373 11.01 -16.04 3.31
CA PRO A 373 9.56 -16.01 3.31
C PRO A 373 9.04 -14.57 3.37
N SER A 374 7.94 -14.29 2.67
CA SER A 374 7.24 -12.99 2.68
C SER A 374 6.68 -12.57 4.05
N TYR A 375 6.75 -13.45 5.05
CA TYR A 375 6.25 -13.24 6.41
C TYR A 375 7.31 -13.67 7.42
N ALA A 376 7.71 -12.77 8.31
CA ALA A 376 8.73 -13.02 9.33
C ALA A 376 8.42 -14.23 10.24
N SER A 377 7.13 -14.55 10.45
CA SER A 377 6.69 -15.71 11.24
C SER A 377 7.02 -17.08 10.63
N LEU A 378 7.40 -17.14 9.36
CA LEU A 378 7.81 -18.36 8.65
C LEU A 378 9.33 -18.44 8.43
N GLY A 379 10.06 -17.38 8.80
CA GLY A 379 11.51 -17.34 8.78
C GLY A 379 12.09 -17.77 10.12
N ASN A 380 13.28 -18.37 10.10
CA ASN A 380 14.08 -18.54 11.30
C ASN A 380 14.77 -17.20 11.70
N SER A 381 15.70 -17.26 12.65
CA SER A 381 16.51 -16.11 13.11
C SER A 381 17.35 -15.42 12.03
N TYR A 382 17.46 -15.99 10.83
CA TYR A 382 18.17 -15.44 9.67
C TYR A 382 17.21 -15.04 8.52
N GLY A 383 15.90 -15.07 8.75
CA GLY A 383 14.92 -14.78 7.71
C GLY A 383 14.80 -15.84 6.61
N CYS A 384 15.35 -17.04 6.78
CA CYS A 384 15.15 -18.16 5.84
C CYS A 384 14.12 -19.15 6.40
N SER A 385 13.19 -19.64 5.57
CA SER A 385 12.35 -20.79 5.90
C SER A 385 13.16 -22.09 5.84
N THR A 386 12.86 -23.02 6.77
CA THR A 386 13.47 -24.36 6.85
C THR A 386 12.51 -25.49 6.45
N GLU A 387 11.24 -25.19 6.16
CA GLU A 387 10.21 -26.21 5.91
C GLU A 387 10.15 -26.60 4.42
N MET A 388 10.29 -27.89 4.12
CA MET A 388 10.20 -28.48 2.77
C MET A 388 9.21 -29.63 2.74
N GLY A 389 8.67 -29.90 1.54
CA GLY A 389 7.73 -31.00 1.34
C GLY A 389 6.32 -30.69 1.86
N LEU A 390 5.98 -29.40 1.96
CA LEU A 390 4.63 -28.96 2.30
C LEU A 390 3.63 -29.48 1.26
N LYS A 391 2.51 -29.98 1.77
CA LYS A 391 1.45 -30.64 1.00
C LYS A 391 0.42 -29.63 0.50
N GLU A 392 -0.45 -30.13 -0.36
CA GLU A 392 -1.62 -29.39 -0.84
C GLU A 392 -2.43 -28.81 0.34
N GLY A 393 -2.66 -27.50 0.30
CA GLY A 393 -3.35 -26.72 1.33
C GLY A 393 -2.53 -26.34 2.57
N GLU A 394 -1.24 -26.68 2.65
CA GLU A 394 -0.37 -26.22 3.74
C GLU A 394 0.23 -24.83 3.44
N LYS A 395 0.36 -23.98 4.48
CA LYS A 395 0.83 -22.59 4.34
C LYS A 395 2.27 -22.50 3.92
N CYS A 396 2.55 -21.71 2.90
CA CYS A 396 3.88 -21.46 2.35
C CYS A 396 4.10 -19.97 2.09
N ALA A 397 5.37 -19.59 1.96
CA ALA A 397 5.78 -18.27 1.53
C ALA A 397 6.49 -18.29 0.16
N CYS A 398 6.94 -19.45 -0.30
CA CYS A 398 7.56 -19.63 -1.61
C CYS A 398 7.35 -21.07 -2.12
N SER A 399 7.46 -21.29 -3.43
CA SER A 399 7.21 -22.60 -4.05
C SER A 399 8.23 -23.67 -3.69
N SER A 400 9.47 -23.32 -3.32
CA SER A 400 10.49 -24.32 -2.92
C SER A 400 10.18 -25.03 -1.60
N GLN A 401 9.24 -24.50 -0.78
CA GLN A 401 8.74 -25.22 0.41
C GLN A 401 7.78 -26.36 0.06
N CYS A 402 7.10 -26.28 -1.08
CA CYS A 402 6.10 -27.26 -1.49
C CYS A 402 6.74 -28.58 -1.92
N ASP A 403 5.98 -29.68 -1.88
CA ASP A 403 6.42 -30.96 -2.41
C ASP A 403 6.50 -30.93 -3.95
N ASN A 404 7.66 -30.52 -4.44
CA ASN A 404 8.02 -30.54 -5.86
C ASN A 404 7.87 -31.93 -6.51
N SER A 405 7.95 -33.03 -5.73
CA SER A 405 7.75 -34.38 -6.28
C SER A 405 6.27 -34.69 -6.59
N SER A 406 5.36 -33.93 -5.99
CA SER A 406 3.91 -33.95 -6.25
C SER A 406 3.46 -32.82 -7.20
N GLY A 407 4.38 -32.00 -7.75
CA GLY A 407 4.04 -30.90 -8.65
C GLY A 407 3.26 -29.77 -7.98
N LEU A 408 3.61 -29.44 -6.73
CA LEU A 408 3.00 -28.36 -5.96
C LEU A 408 3.82 -27.05 -6.07
N SER A 409 3.14 -25.90 -6.03
CA SER A 409 3.72 -24.55 -6.05
C SER A 409 2.97 -23.64 -5.08
N CYS A 410 3.61 -22.60 -4.56
CA CYS A 410 3.00 -21.72 -3.57
C CYS A 410 2.11 -20.67 -4.23
N THR A 411 0.80 -20.72 -4.00
CA THR A 411 -0.18 -19.81 -4.61
C THR A 411 -1.23 -19.38 -3.59
N GLY A 412 -1.42 -18.07 -3.41
CA GLY A 412 -2.30 -17.55 -2.35
C GLY A 412 -1.83 -17.91 -0.94
N GLY A 413 -0.51 -18.00 -0.72
CA GLY A 413 0.09 -18.33 0.58
C GLY A 413 -0.06 -19.79 1.02
N HIS A 414 -0.54 -20.69 0.16
CA HIS A 414 -0.61 -22.13 0.43
C HIS A 414 -0.10 -22.94 -0.76
N CYS A 415 0.41 -24.14 -0.52
CA CYS A 415 0.90 -25.01 -1.58
C CYS A 415 -0.29 -25.62 -2.32
N CYS A 416 -0.35 -25.43 -3.64
CA CYS A 416 -1.38 -26.01 -4.50
C CYS A 416 -0.75 -26.69 -5.73
N PRO A 417 -1.44 -27.65 -6.37
CA PRO A 417 -0.97 -28.25 -7.62
C PRO A 417 -0.73 -27.19 -8.70
N LEU A 418 0.24 -27.44 -9.60
CA LEU A 418 0.39 -26.60 -10.80
C LEU A 418 -0.94 -26.53 -11.57
N GLY A 419 -1.40 -25.31 -11.84
CA GLY A 419 -2.74 -25.01 -12.35
C GLY A 419 -3.70 -24.40 -11.32
N TYR A 420 -3.46 -24.61 -10.01
CA TYR A 420 -4.43 -24.36 -8.95
C TYR A 420 -4.00 -23.18 -8.04
N MET A 421 -4.98 -22.52 -7.42
CA MET A 421 -4.79 -21.44 -6.45
C MET A 421 -5.46 -21.76 -5.12
N TRP A 422 -4.93 -21.29 -3.99
CA TRP A 422 -5.69 -21.30 -2.74
C TRP A 422 -6.87 -20.32 -2.81
N SER A 423 -8.07 -20.81 -2.50
CA SER A 423 -9.28 -19.99 -2.34
C SER A 423 -9.63 -19.89 -0.86
N GLU A 424 -9.42 -18.72 -0.24
CA GLU A 424 -9.80 -18.49 1.16
C GLU A 424 -11.33 -18.65 1.38
N ASP A 425 -12.14 -18.41 0.34
CA ASP A 425 -13.60 -18.59 0.40
C ASP A 425 -14.03 -20.07 0.40
N GLU A 426 -13.23 -20.95 -0.21
CA GLU A 426 -13.55 -22.38 -0.37
C GLU A 426 -12.71 -23.28 0.57
N GLY A 427 -11.59 -22.77 1.10
CA GLY A 427 -10.70 -23.49 2.01
C GLY A 427 -9.93 -24.63 1.33
N GLU A 428 -9.76 -24.57 0.00
CA GLU A 428 -9.09 -25.57 -0.80
C GLU A 428 -8.38 -24.96 -2.03
N CYS A 429 -7.53 -25.78 -2.66
CA CYS A 429 -6.88 -25.44 -3.92
C CYS A 429 -7.87 -25.62 -5.09
N VAL A 430 -8.16 -24.54 -5.82
CA VAL A 430 -9.16 -24.50 -6.89
C VAL A 430 -8.52 -24.36 -8.27
N ASP A 431 -9.08 -25.07 -9.26
CA ASP A 431 -8.72 -25.00 -10.68
C ASP A 431 -9.25 -23.70 -11.31
N ARG A 432 -8.63 -22.56 -10.97
CA ARG A 432 -8.83 -21.28 -11.64
C ARG A 432 -7.60 -20.39 -11.50
N ALA A 433 -7.24 -19.71 -12.58
CA ALA A 433 -6.33 -18.57 -12.54
C ALA A 433 -7.02 -17.39 -13.23
N ASP A 434 -7.63 -16.47 -12.46
CA ASP A 434 -8.31 -15.30 -13.02
C ASP A 434 -7.43 -14.53 -14.00
N VAL A 435 -6.14 -14.41 -13.70
CA VAL A 435 -5.13 -13.68 -14.48
C VAL A 435 -4.05 -14.63 -14.97
N LEU A 436 -3.98 -14.79 -16.28
CA LEU A 436 -2.88 -15.49 -16.96
C LEU A 436 -1.83 -14.47 -17.44
N ILE A 437 -0.63 -14.53 -16.87
CA ILE A 437 0.52 -13.71 -17.24
C ILE A 437 1.43 -14.54 -18.16
N VAL A 438 1.79 -14.03 -19.33
CA VAL A 438 2.51 -14.82 -20.36
C VAL A 438 3.74 -14.13 -20.92
N ALA A 439 4.80 -14.92 -21.11
CA ALA A 439 6.01 -14.56 -21.83
C ALA A 439 6.40 -15.64 -22.85
N ILE A 440 7.46 -15.41 -23.62
CA ILE A 440 8.05 -16.39 -24.54
C ILE A 440 9.58 -16.35 -24.36
N LYS A 441 10.16 -17.35 -23.69
CA LYS A 441 11.56 -17.30 -23.20
C LYS A 441 12.54 -17.23 -24.37
N ALA A 442 12.28 -17.96 -25.46
CA ALA A 442 13.09 -17.97 -26.68
C ALA A 442 13.20 -16.60 -27.40
N ASN A 443 12.29 -15.64 -27.13
CA ASN A 443 12.39 -14.29 -27.69
C ASN A 443 13.02 -13.26 -26.73
N MET A 444 13.32 -13.62 -25.48
CA MET A 444 13.85 -12.70 -24.45
C MET A 444 15.36 -12.46 -24.55
N GLY A 445 16.08 -13.09 -25.49
CA GLY A 445 17.55 -13.04 -25.61
C GLY A 445 18.21 -11.68 -25.94
N VAL A 446 17.52 -10.56 -25.73
CA VAL A 446 18.15 -9.23 -25.56
C VAL A 446 18.50 -8.92 -24.10
N TYR A 447 17.90 -9.66 -23.17
CA TYR A 447 18.06 -9.52 -21.73
C TYR A 447 19.09 -10.54 -21.22
N SER A 448 19.79 -10.18 -20.14
CA SER A 448 20.65 -11.13 -19.44
C SER A 448 19.81 -12.11 -18.60
N GLU A 449 20.37 -13.26 -18.20
CA GLU A 449 19.71 -14.15 -17.24
C GLU A 449 19.43 -13.43 -15.89
N GLY A 450 20.25 -12.46 -15.51
CA GLY A 450 20.01 -11.61 -14.34
C GLY A 450 18.82 -10.67 -14.51
N ASP A 451 18.63 -10.09 -15.69
CA ASP A 451 17.43 -9.31 -16.02
C ASP A 451 16.18 -10.19 -16.05
N ILE A 452 16.29 -11.41 -16.58
CA ILE A 452 15.18 -12.37 -16.63
C ILE A 452 14.78 -12.80 -15.22
N SER A 453 15.74 -13.12 -14.34
CA SER A 453 15.44 -13.35 -12.91
C SER A 453 14.74 -12.14 -12.31
N ARG A 454 15.32 -10.93 -12.41
CA ARG A 454 14.73 -9.72 -11.85
C ARG A 454 13.30 -9.45 -12.34
N LEU A 455 12.97 -9.88 -13.56
CA LEU A 455 11.61 -9.86 -14.10
C LEU A 455 10.72 -10.98 -13.52
N GLU A 456 11.21 -12.21 -13.40
CA GLU A 456 10.53 -13.33 -12.76
C GLU A 456 10.20 -12.96 -11.29
N ASP A 457 11.18 -12.47 -10.52
CA ASP A 457 11.07 -12.00 -9.15
C ASP A 457 10.02 -10.86 -9.02
N LYS A 458 10.05 -9.87 -9.93
CA LYS A 458 9.07 -8.76 -9.96
C LYS A 458 7.66 -9.19 -10.41
N ILE A 459 7.54 -10.30 -11.15
CA ILE A 459 6.23 -10.88 -11.47
C ILE A 459 5.64 -11.56 -10.24
N GLU A 460 6.43 -12.19 -9.36
CA GLU A 460 5.94 -12.76 -8.10
C GLU A 460 5.44 -11.69 -7.11
N ASP A 461 6.10 -10.53 -7.02
CA ASP A 461 5.56 -9.34 -6.32
C ASP A 461 4.17 -8.95 -6.86
N PHE A 462 4.03 -8.93 -8.18
CA PHE A 462 2.79 -8.55 -8.86
C PHE A 462 1.69 -9.60 -8.68
N ARG A 463 2.01 -10.89 -8.74
CA ARG A 463 1.09 -12.00 -8.43
C ARG A 463 0.60 -11.93 -6.98
N SER A 464 1.48 -11.58 -6.04
CA SER A 464 1.13 -11.34 -4.65
C SER A 464 0.19 -10.14 -4.49
N ALA A 465 0.44 -9.04 -5.21
CA ALA A 465 -0.44 -7.88 -5.23
C ALA A 465 -1.82 -8.20 -5.84
N LEU A 466 -1.88 -8.99 -6.93
CA LEU A 466 -3.12 -9.49 -7.52
C LEU A 466 -3.91 -10.35 -6.53
N SER A 467 -3.25 -11.27 -5.82
CA SER A 467 -3.86 -12.12 -4.80
C SER A 467 -4.47 -11.27 -3.67
N SER A 468 -3.77 -10.24 -3.18
CA SER A 468 -4.30 -9.31 -2.17
C SER A 468 -5.52 -8.50 -2.64
N ASP A 469 -5.71 -8.37 -3.96
CA ASP A 469 -6.86 -7.69 -4.57
C ASP A 469 -7.96 -8.68 -5.04
N GLY A 470 -7.87 -9.93 -4.60
CA GLY A 470 -8.84 -11.01 -4.86
C GLY A 470 -8.76 -11.60 -6.27
N LEU A 471 -7.56 -11.76 -6.83
CA LEU A 471 -7.35 -12.40 -8.14
C LEU A 471 -6.33 -13.53 -8.06
N GLY A 472 -6.74 -14.72 -8.50
CA GLY A 472 -5.80 -15.80 -8.80
C GLY A 472 -4.91 -15.41 -9.98
N SER A 473 -3.61 -15.73 -9.89
CA SER A 473 -2.67 -15.41 -10.97
C SER A 473 -1.58 -16.45 -11.18
N MET A 474 -1.28 -16.68 -12.45
CA MET A 474 -0.29 -17.65 -12.92
C MET A 474 0.61 -17.02 -13.96
N PHE A 475 1.92 -17.24 -13.85
CA PHE A 475 2.90 -16.81 -14.84
C PHE A 475 3.47 -18.02 -15.59
N LEU A 476 3.45 -17.96 -16.93
CA LEU A 476 3.91 -19.06 -17.78
C LEU A 476 4.72 -18.54 -18.98
N TYR A 477 5.83 -19.22 -19.27
CA TYR A 477 6.51 -19.12 -20.56
C TYR A 477 5.80 -20.05 -21.56
N LEU A 478 5.18 -19.49 -22.61
CA LEU A 478 4.34 -20.25 -23.55
C LEU A 478 5.11 -21.31 -24.35
N ASP A 479 6.43 -21.24 -24.37
CA ASP A 479 7.37 -22.16 -25.01
C ASP A 479 8.03 -23.16 -24.03
N SER A 480 7.58 -23.21 -22.77
CA SER A 480 8.00 -24.20 -21.77
C SER A 480 7.28 -25.55 -21.90
N ASP A 481 7.85 -26.59 -21.30
CA ASP A 481 7.24 -27.92 -21.20
C ASP A 481 6.00 -27.92 -20.29
N GLU A 482 6.00 -27.10 -19.23
CA GLU A 482 4.86 -26.91 -18.29
C GLU A 482 3.56 -26.51 -19.02
N VAL A 483 3.64 -25.67 -20.04
CA VAL A 483 2.47 -25.29 -20.86
C VAL A 483 1.99 -26.45 -21.75
N GLU A 484 2.90 -27.32 -22.17
CA GLU A 484 2.55 -28.56 -22.87
C GLU A 484 1.88 -29.57 -21.92
N ASP A 485 2.29 -29.64 -20.66
CA ASP A 485 1.67 -30.50 -19.64
C ASP A 485 0.25 -30.02 -19.27
N ILE A 486 0.03 -28.71 -19.13
CA ILE A 486 -1.30 -28.14 -18.78
C ILE A 486 -2.30 -28.27 -19.94
N CYS A 487 -1.93 -27.91 -21.17
CA CYS A 487 -2.89 -27.81 -22.28
C CYS A 487 -2.57 -28.67 -23.52
N GLY A 488 -1.66 -29.64 -23.38
CA GLY A 488 -1.29 -30.60 -24.42
C GLY A 488 -0.47 -30.00 -25.57
N LYS A 489 0.03 -28.77 -25.43
CA LYS A 489 0.76 -28.05 -26.46
C LYS A 489 1.54 -26.84 -25.92
N LYS A 490 2.74 -26.60 -26.44
CA LYS A 490 3.51 -25.35 -26.27
C LYS A 490 3.75 -24.59 -27.59
N VAL A 491 4.22 -23.35 -27.48
CA VAL A 491 4.66 -22.51 -28.61
C VAL A 491 5.95 -23.04 -29.19
N THR A 492 5.92 -23.36 -30.47
CA THR A 492 7.05 -23.90 -31.26
C THR A 492 7.50 -22.94 -32.37
N SER A 493 6.75 -21.87 -32.59
CA SER A 493 7.06 -20.82 -33.58
C SER A 493 6.82 -19.46 -32.96
N PRO A 494 7.76 -18.97 -32.13
CA PRO A 494 7.56 -17.82 -31.22
C PRO A 494 7.39 -16.46 -31.93
N LYS A 495 7.45 -16.43 -33.27
CA LYS A 495 7.17 -15.25 -34.10
C LYS A 495 5.89 -15.36 -34.93
N ASP A 496 5.23 -16.51 -34.94
CA ASP A 496 3.92 -16.69 -35.57
C ASP A 496 2.81 -16.51 -34.54
N TRP A 497 2.08 -15.41 -34.65
CA TRP A 497 0.96 -15.11 -33.76
C TRP A 497 -0.13 -16.20 -33.78
N ARG A 498 -0.27 -16.97 -34.87
CA ARG A 498 -1.23 -18.08 -34.94
C ARG A 498 -0.78 -19.27 -34.12
N ASN A 499 0.52 -19.60 -34.14
CA ASN A 499 1.11 -20.62 -33.27
C ASN A 499 0.92 -20.25 -31.80
N ILE A 500 1.17 -18.97 -31.44
CA ILE A 500 0.93 -18.40 -30.11
C ILE A 500 -0.56 -18.52 -29.72
N ARG A 501 -1.50 -17.93 -30.47
CA ARG A 501 -2.94 -18.00 -30.15
C ARG A 501 -3.44 -19.44 -30.03
N ALA A 502 -2.96 -20.34 -30.89
CA ALA A 502 -3.33 -21.75 -30.86
C ALA A 502 -2.71 -22.53 -29.69
N THR A 503 -1.95 -21.88 -28.81
CA THR A 503 -1.50 -22.37 -27.49
C THR A 503 -2.18 -21.59 -26.37
N THR A 504 -2.21 -20.25 -26.45
CA THR A 504 -2.82 -19.38 -25.44
C THR A 504 -4.33 -19.60 -25.27
N VAL A 505 -5.10 -19.83 -26.35
CA VAL A 505 -6.56 -20.02 -26.23
C VAL A 505 -6.94 -21.35 -25.53
N PRO A 506 -6.34 -22.51 -25.86
CA PRO A 506 -6.49 -23.71 -25.04
C PRO A 506 -6.11 -23.50 -23.57
N LEU A 507 -4.99 -22.82 -23.30
CA LEU A 507 -4.51 -22.55 -21.95
C LEU A 507 -5.51 -21.69 -21.14
N ILE A 508 -6.03 -20.59 -21.71
CA ILE A 508 -7.07 -19.76 -21.08
C ILE A 508 -8.33 -20.58 -20.78
N LYS A 509 -8.77 -21.43 -21.71
CA LYS A 509 -9.96 -22.29 -21.52
C LYS A 509 -9.75 -23.33 -20.43
N GLN A 510 -8.52 -23.82 -20.25
CA GLN A 510 -8.20 -24.82 -19.24
C GLN A 510 -8.13 -24.20 -17.83
N LEU A 511 -7.67 -22.95 -17.72
CA LEU A 511 -7.48 -22.24 -16.43
C LEU A 511 -8.64 -21.30 -16.04
N ASP A 512 -9.74 -21.28 -16.81
CA ASP A 512 -10.87 -20.33 -16.74
C ASP A 512 -10.45 -18.85 -16.60
N SER A 513 -9.37 -18.44 -17.28
CA SER A 513 -8.79 -17.10 -17.10
C SER A 513 -9.65 -15.99 -17.68
N LYS A 514 -9.85 -14.93 -16.90
CA LYS A 514 -10.66 -13.74 -17.23
C LYS A 514 -9.82 -12.57 -17.75
N TYR A 515 -8.52 -12.60 -17.49
CA TYR A 515 -7.54 -11.62 -17.90
C TYR A 515 -6.30 -12.29 -18.50
N LEU A 516 -5.74 -11.67 -19.55
CA LEU A 516 -4.45 -12.04 -20.13
C LEU A 516 -3.51 -10.83 -20.06
N ILE A 517 -2.33 -11.03 -19.48
CA ILE A 517 -1.26 -10.03 -19.39
C ILE A 517 -0.07 -10.51 -20.20
N ILE A 518 0.29 -9.77 -21.25
CA ILE A 518 1.40 -10.11 -22.13
C ILE A 518 2.68 -9.37 -21.68
N ILE A 519 3.76 -10.11 -21.43
CA ILE A 519 5.08 -9.54 -21.13
C ILE A 519 5.90 -9.39 -22.42
N GLY A 520 6.40 -8.19 -22.67
CA GLY A 520 7.19 -7.82 -23.83
C GLY A 520 6.39 -7.13 -24.95
N GLY A 521 7.10 -6.42 -25.82
CA GLY A 521 6.59 -5.74 -27.01
C GLY A 521 6.59 -6.64 -28.24
N HIS A 522 6.40 -6.05 -29.42
CA HIS A 522 6.18 -6.81 -30.67
C HIS A 522 7.31 -7.80 -31.02
N ALA A 523 8.56 -7.47 -30.69
CA ALA A 523 9.71 -8.35 -30.96
C ALA A 523 9.78 -9.58 -30.03
N ARG A 524 9.04 -9.57 -28.92
CA ARG A 524 9.02 -10.60 -27.85
C ARG A 524 7.74 -11.41 -27.91
N PHE A 525 6.64 -10.71 -28.14
CA PHE A 525 5.31 -11.28 -28.27
C PHE A 525 4.58 -10.47 -29.37
N PRO A 526 4.51 -10.95 -30.62
CA PRO A 526 3.98 -10.20 -31.75
C PRO A 526 2.57 -9.63 -31.48
N GLN A 527 2.34 -8.38 -31.90
CA GLN A 527 0.97 -7.90 -32.08
C GLN A 527 0.41 -8.54 -33.35
N THR A 528 -0.75 -9.19 -33.26
CA THR A 528 -1.35 -9.97 -34.36
C THR A 528 -1.66 -9.11 -35.58
N SER A 529 -1.59 -9.70 -36.78
CA SER A 529 -1.84 -8.98 -38.04
C SER A 529 -3.32 -9.02 -38.47
N VAL A 530 -4.19 -8.23 -37.85
CA VAL A 530 -5.61 -8.14 -38.26
C VAL A 530 -5.76 -7.04 -39.30
N ALA A 531 -6.24 -7.39 -40.50
CA ALA A 531 -6.44 -6.48 -41.63
C ALA A 531 -5.21 -5.57 -41.93
N SER A 532 -3.99 -6.13 -41.88
CA SER A 532 -2.67 -5.45 -42.01
C SER A 532 -2.18 -4.61 -40.82
N THR A 533 -2.90 -4.57 -39.71
CA THR A 533 -2.57 -3.81 -38.49
C THR A 533 -2.19 -4.71 -37.31
N GLY A 534 -1.45 -4.16 -36.34
CA GLY A 534 -1.16 -4.86 -35.07
C GLY A 534 -2.38 -4.89 -34.14
N SER A 535 -2.66 -6.02 -33.48
CA SER A 535 -3.72 -6.10 -32.47
C SER A 535 -3.42 -7.16 -31.42
N ASP A 536 -3.82 -6.91 -30.17
CA ASP A 536 -3.82 -7.93 -29.11
C ASP A 536 -5.20 -8.58 -28.91
N ALA A 537 -6.25 -8.07 -29.57
CA ALA A 537 -7.61 -8.59 -29.44
C ALA A 537 -7.76 -10.08 -29.79
N PRO A 538 -7.09 -10.64 -30.84
CA PRO A 538 -7.18 -12.07 -31.13
C PRO A 538 -6.62 -13.00 -30.05
N TYR A 539 -5.85 -12.51 -29.08
CA TYR A 539 -5.40 -13.31 -27.94
C TYR A 539 -6.45 -13.39 -26.83
N GLY A 540 -7.38 -12.43 -26.77
CA GLY A 540 -8.52 -12.43 -25.82
C GLY A 540 -9.85 -12.91 -26.41
N ASP A 541 -9.86 -13.21 -27.71
CA ASP A 541 -10.91 -13.95 -28.40
C ASP A 541 -10.67 -15.45 -28.20
N ILE A 542 -11.35 -16.03 -27.20
CA ILE A 542 -11.21 -17.46 -26.85
C ILE A 542 -12.28 -18.28 -27.55
N SER A 543 -13.40 -17.65 -27.90
CA SER A 543 -14.59 -18.35 -28.35
C SER A 543 -14.53 -18.64 -29.85
N ASP A 544 -14.63 -19.92 -30.21
CA ASP A 544 -14.77 -20.34 -31.62
C ASP A 544 -16.21 -20.11 -32.12
N ASN A 545 -16.83 -19.01 -31.69
CA ASN A 545 -18.28 -18.73 -31.62
C ASN A 545 -18.97 -18.52 -32.99
N GLY A 546 -18.32 -18.90 -34.10
CA GLY A 546 -18.82 -18.64 -35.45
C GLY A 546 -18.94 -17.15 -35.76
N ASP A 547 -18.18 -16.30 -35.06
CA ASP A 547 -18.16 -14.86 -35.25
C ASP A 547 -17.78 -14.48 -36.69
N GLY A 548 -17.03 -15.35 -37.39
CA GLY A 548 -16.56 -15.20 -38.76
C GLY A 548 -15.10 -14.74 -38.86
N GLY A 549 -14.32 -14.87 -37.78
CA GLY A 549 -12.96 -14.31 -37.68
C GLY A 549 -12.97 -12.80 -37.42
N LYS A 550 -13.92 -12.34 -36.59
CA LYS A 550 -14.04 -10.94 -36.12
C LYS A 550 -13.26 -10.68 -34.84
N TYR A 551 -12.70 -11.71 -34.19
CA TYR A 551 -11.84 -11.63 -33.01
C TYR A 551 -12.40 -10.69 -31.91
N LEU A 552 -13.66 -10.93 -31.54
CA LEU A 552 -14.30 -10.22 -30.43
C LEU A 552 -13.74 -10.76 -29.10
N MET A 553 -13.49 -9.87 -28.14
CA MET A 553 -12.75 -10.23 -26.93
C MET A 553 -13.73 -10.77 -25.90
N ASP A 554 -13.54 -12.03 -25.52
CA ASP A 554 -14.25 -12.66 -24.40
C ASP A 554 -13.58 -12.28 -23.07
N ILE A 555 -12.24 -12.19 -23.07
CA ILE A 555 -11.42 -11.85 -21.90
C ILE A 555 -10.70 -10.52 -22.07
N SER A 556 -10.28 -9.93 -20.96
CA SER A 556 -9.62 -8.62 -20.94
C SER A 556 -8.11 -8.78 -21.16
N VAL A 557 -7.55 -8.15 -22.20
CA VAL A 557 -6.12 -8.25 -22.55
C VAL A 557 -5.38 -6.95 -22.28
N GLY A 558 -4.23 -7.04 -21.60
CA GLY A 558 -3.26 -5.97 -21.45
C GLY A 558 -1.83 -6.45 -21.73
N ARG A 559 -0.87 -5.53 -21.71
CA ARG A 559 0.51 -5.79 -22.13
C ARG A 559 1.49 -4.84 -21.45
N PHE A 560 2.59 -5.36 -20.91
CA PHE A 560 3.75 -4.60 -20.48
C PHE A 560 4.84 -4.65 -21.57
N PRO A 561 4.98 -3.62 -22.42
CA PRO A 561 5.77 -3.70 -23.65
C PRO A 561 7.24 -3.30 -23.48
N ASP A 562 8.11 -3.82 -24.34
CA ASP A 562 9.50 -3.38 -24.50
C ASP A 562 9.81 -2.94 -25.94
N PRO A 563 10.83 -2.09 -26.16
CA PRO A 563 11.31 -1.76 -27.51
C PRO A 563 12.10 -2.93 -28.13
N ALA A 564 12.27 -2.93 -29.45
CA ALA A 564 12.91 -4.05 -30.16
C ALA A 564 14.38 -4.32 -29.76
N LYS A 565 15.10 -3.35 -29.18
CA LYS A 565 16.44 -3.55 -28.60
C LYS A 565 16.45 -3.95 -27.12
N GLY A 566 15.30 -4.00 -26.46
CA GLY A 566 15.15 -4.23 -25.03
C GLY A 566 15.29 -2.94 -24.22
N ASP A 567 14.52 -2.84 -23.15
CA ASP A 567 14.63 -1.85 -22.07
C ASP A 567 13.84 -2.41 -20.87
N MET A 568 14.52 -3.14 -19.99
CA MET A 568 13.86 -3.91 -18.92
C MET A 568 13.12 -3.00 -17.94
N ASP A 569 13.65 -1.79 -17.69
CA ASP A 569 13.03 -0.84 -16.76
C ASP A 569 11.64 -0.37 -17.24
N VAL A 570 11.31 -0.46 -18.55
CA VAL A 570 9.94 -0.18 -19.03
C VAL A 570 8.95 -1.19 -18.46
N ILE A 571 9.34 -2.47 -18.40
CA ILE A 571 8.50 -3.55 -17.87
C ILE A 571 8.46 -3.46 -16.34
N LEU A 572 9.62 -3.32 -15.69
CA LEU A 572 9.71 -3.28 -14.22
C LEU A 572 8.96 -2.07 -13.65
N ASN A 573 9.16 -0.85 -14.17
CA ASN A 573 8.45 0.33 -13.65
C ASN A 573 6.93 0.26 -13.89
N ALA A 574 6.49 -0.44 -14.94
CA ALA A 574 5.07 -0.69 -15.19
C ALA A 574 4.49 -1.72 -14.19
N LEU A 575 5.26 -2.76 -13.85
CA LEU A 575 4.90 -3.72 -12.79
C LEU A 575 4.88 -3.05 -11.41
N ASP A 576 5.89 -2.28 -11.03
CA ASP A 576 5.91 -1.54 -9.75
C ASP A 576 4.74 -0.55 -9.64
N THR A 577 4.35 0.08 -10.75
CA THR A 577 3.14 0.93 -10.83
C THR A 577 1.87 0.11 -10.61
N ALA A 578 1.75 -1.07 -11.23
CA ALA A 578 0.62 -1.96 -11.06
C ALA A 578 0.53 -2.49 -9.61
N ILE A 579 1.66 -2.96 -9.04
CA ILE A 579 1.79 -3.40 -7.64
C ILE A 579 1.33 -2.29 -6.68
N GLY A 580 1.86 -1.08 -6.80
CA GLY A 580 1.49 0.05 -5.95
C GLY A 580 0.03 0.48 -6.11
N LEU A 581 -0.56 0.30 -7.30
CA LEU A 581 -1.97 0.55 -7.52
C LEU A 581 -2.84 -0.55 -6.90
N HIS A 582 -2.55 -1.83 -7.05
CA HIS A 582 -3.27 -2.91 -6.36
C HIS A 582 -3.20 -2.75 -4.84
N LYS A 583 -2.00 -2.61 -4.26
CA LYS A 583 -1.80 -2.41 -2.82
C LYS A 583 -2.57 -1.21 -2.27
N SER A 584 -2.74 -0.15 -3.06
CA SER A 584 -3.53 1.01 -2.64
C SER A 584 -5.02 0.92 -2.98
N GLY A 585 -5.50 -0.12 -3.68
CA GLY A 585 -6.92 -0.39 -4.01
C GLY A 585 -7.39 0.02 -5.43
N GLY A 586 -6.47 0.24 -6.38
CA GLY A 586 -6.75 0.61 -7.78
C GLY A 586 -6.38 2.05 -8.19
N VAL A 587 -6.85 2.48 -9.37
CA VAL A 587 -6.54 3.77 -10.01
C VAL A 587 -7.66 4.82 -9.83
N SER A 588 -7.30 6.10 -9.71
CA SER A 588 -8.26 7.21 -9.52
C SER A 588 -8.37 8.07 -10.78
N LEU A 589 -9.58 8.23 -11.32
CA LEU A 589 -9.82 8.91 -12.60
C LEU A 589 -10.47 10.30 -12.43
N SER A 590 -10.54 10.77 -11.19
CA SER A 590 -11.24 12.00 -10.78
C SER A 590 -10.59 13.29 -11.30
N ASN A 591 -9.26 13.42 -11.18
CA ASN A 591 -8.50 14.57 -11.67
C ASN A 591 -8.22 14.41 -13.18
N LYS A 592 -9.15 14.87 -14.00
CA LYS A 592 -9.20 14.63 -15.46
C LYS A 592 -8.84 15.87 -16.29
N VAL A 593 -8.22 15.67 -17.45
CA VAL A 593 -8.00 16.70 -18.49
C VAL A 593 -8.18 16.09 -19.88
N SER A 594 -8.60 16.91 -20.85
CA SER A 594 -8.78 16.47 -22.24
C SER A 594 -8.10 17.40 -23.24
N PRO A 595 -6.85 17.15 -23.64
CA PRO A 595 -6.23 17.82 -24.78
C PRO A 595 -6.94 17.53 -26.09
N ILE A 596 -7.45 18.58 -26.74
CA ILE A 596 -8.21 18.49 -28.01
C ILE A 596 -7.63 19.46 -29.03
N MET A 597 -7.11 18.93 -30.14
CA MET A 597 -6.77 19.73 -31.32
C MET A 597 -8.04 20.42 -31.87
N GLY A 598 -8.12 21.75 -31.86
CA GLY A 598 -9.35 22.39 -32.37
C GLY A 598 -9.67 23.86 -32.09
N CYS A 599 -8.69 24.75 -31.86
CA CYS A 599 -8.99 26.16 -31.50
C CYS A 599 -8.41 27.30 -32.36
N GLY A 600 -7.84 27.06 -33.55
CA GLY A 600 -7.34 28.22 -34.35
C GLY A 600 -6.70 28.00 -35.72
N GLY A 601 -7.15 27.05 -36.54
CA GLY A 601 -6.52 26.74 -37.84
C GLY A 601 -7.49 26.23 -38.90
N LEU A 602 -7.00 25.98 -40.12
CA LEU A 602 -7.85 25.63 -41.26
C LEU A 602 -8.50 24.23 -41.14
N ASP A 603 -7.83 23.25 -40.54
CA ASP A 603 -8.43 21.94 -40.19
C ASP A 603 -9.35 21.98 -38.95
N ASN A 604 -9.28 23.05 -38.15
CA ASN A 604 -9.72 23.04 -36.75
C ASN A 604 -11.22 23.36 -36.50
N ARG A 605 -12.10 23.29 -37.51
CA ARG A 605 -13.52 23.66 -37.34
C ARG A 605 -14.50 22.50 -37.19
N GLN A 606 -14.07 21.25 -37.36
CA GLN A 606 -15.01 20.15 -37.67
C GLN A 606 -14.80 18.83 -36.92
N TRP A 607 -13.61 18.54 -36.39
CA TRP A 607 -13.41 17.37 -35.51
C TRP A 607 -14.05 17.62 -34.15
N ASN A 608 -15.22 17.02 -33.91
CA ASN A 608 -15.94 17.17 -32.65
C ASN A 608 -15.82 15.96 -31.71
N SER A 609 -15.15 14.88 -32.10
CA SER A 609 -15.08 13.62 -31.34
C SER A 609 -14.67 13.82 -29.88
N GLY A 610 -13.59 14.57 -29.63
CA GLY A 610 -13.13 14.91 -28.27
C GLY A 610 -14.10 15.82 -27.50
N LYS A 611 -14.83 16.72 -28.18
CA LYS A 611 -15.84 17.59 -27.56
C LYS A 611 -17.11 16.79 -27.19
N CYS A 612 -17.53 15.89 -28.07
CA CYS A 612 -18.64 14.98 -27.83
C CYS A 612 -18.29 13.94 -26.75
N PHE A 613 -17.04 13.49 -26.67
CA PHE A 613 -16.52 12.68 -25.57
C PHE A 613 -16.65 13.43 -24.24
N CYS A 614 -16.13 14.65 -24.13
CA CYS A 614 -16.24 15.42 -22.88
C CYS A 614 -17.71 15.67 -22.49
N SER A 615 -18.57 15.98 -23.46
CA SER A 615 -20.00 16.17 -23.20
C SER A 615 -20.72 14.88 -22.75
N ALA A 616 -20.30 13.72 -23.25
CA ALA A 616 -20.92 12.43 -22.92
C ALA A 616 -20.39 11.82 -21.62
N VAL A 617 -19.09 11.97 -21.35
CA VAL A 617 -18.39 11.32 -20.24
C VAL A 617 -18.32 12.22 -19.00
N TYR A 618 -18.24 13.55 -19.17
CA TYR A 618 -18.10 14.52 -18.07
C TYR A 618 -19.35 15.40 -17.87
N GLY A 619 -20.43 15.19 -18.63
CA GLY A 619 -21.68 15.97 -18.54
C GLY A 619 -21.59 17.45 -18.93
N SER A 620 -20.40 17.97 -19.21
CA SER A 620 -20.13 19.38 -19.54
C SER A 620 -19.78 19.55 -21.02
N SER A 621 -20.45 20.48 -21.71
CA SER A 621 -20.09 20.81 -23.09
C SER A 621 -18.77 21.59 -23.12
N CYS A 622 -17.88 21.26 -24.07
CA CYS A 622 -16.57 21.92 -24.19
C CYS A 622 -16.61 23.45 -24.42
N GLN A 623 -17.78 24.06 -24.60
CA GLN A 623 -17.92 25.53 -24.62
C GLN A 623 -17.84 26.16 -23.22
N ALA A 624 -18.08 25.40 -22.14
CA ALA A 624 -17.93 25.89 -20.77
C ALA A 624 -16.48 25.80 -20.23
N CYS A 625 -15.63 24.98 -20.86
CA CYS A 625 -14.25 24.76 -20.44
C CYS A 625 -13.27 25.51 -21.36
N SER A 626 -12.90 26.73 -21.00
CA SER A 626 -11.83 27.50 -21.65
C SER A 626 -10.47 26.78 -21.67
N GLY A 627 -10.28 25.75 -20.83
CA GLY A 627 -9.09 24.89 -20.79
C GLY A 627 -9.09 23.68 -21.75
N CYS A 628 -10.20 23.32 -22.40
CA CYS A 628 -10.23 22.17 -23.32
C CYS A 628 -9.60 22.45 -24.70
N CYS A 629 -9.20 23.70 -24.97
CA CYS A 629 -9.03 24.20 -26.33
C CYS A 629 -8.01 25.35 -26.36
N GLY A 630 -6.73 25.00 -26.21
CA GLY A 630 -5.60 25.94 -26.19
C GLY A 630 -4.25 25.24 -26.10
N ASN A 631 -3.16 26.01 -26.04
CA ASN A 631 -1.79 25.48 -25.89
C ASN A 631 -1.64 24.76 -24.53
N LEU A 632 -1.80 23.44 -24.54
CA LEU A 632 -1.67 22.61 -23.34
C LEU A 632 -0.20 22.28 -23.12
N GLY A 633 0.44 23.05 -22.23
CA GLY A 633 1.81 22.83 -21.80
C GLY A 633 1.94 21.67 -20.79
N PRO A 634 3.19 21.25 -20.48
CA PRO A 634 3.51 20.16 -19.55
C PRO A 634 2.72 20.19 -18.22
N SER A 635 2.57 21.38 -17.63
CA SER A 635 1.86 21.61 -16.37
C SER A 635 0.37 21.23 -16.39
N SER A 636 -0.27 21.18 -17.56
CA SER A 636 -1.70 20.87 -17.68
C SER A 636 -2.01 19.36 -17.68
N THR A 637 -1.05 18.54 -18.13
CA THR A 637 -1.14 17.07 -18.23
C THR A 637 -0.41 16.35 -17.09
N SER A 638 0.51 17.01 -16.40
CA SER A 638 1.22 16.47 -15.23
C SER A 638 0.29 16.27 -14.03
N ASN A 639 0.54 15.22 -13.23
CA ASN A 639 -0.19 14.89 -12.00
C ASN A 639 -1.72 14.77 -12.20
N LYS A 640 -2.15 14.12 -13.29
CA LYS A 640 -3.56 13.84 -13.59
C LYS A 640 -3.88 12.38 -13.29
N GLY A 641 -5.12 12.09 -12.92
CA GLY A 641 -5.61 10.71 -12.85
C GLY A 641 -5.98 10.17 -14.23
N PHE A 642 -6.53 11.04 -15.08
CA PHE A 642 -6.93 10.68 -16.45
C PHE A 642 -6.63 11.78 -17.46
N VAL A 643 -6.14 11.39 -18.64
CA VAL A 643 -5.88 12.29 -19.78
C VAL A 643 -6.49 11.70 -21.05
N MET A 644 -7.47 12.38 -21.67
CA MET A 644 -7.98 12.01 -23.00
C MET A 644 -7.40 12.91 -24.08
N ILE A 645 -6.62 12.36 -24.99
CA ILE A 645 -5.91 13.11 -26.04
C ILE A 645 -6.60 12.91 -27.39
N LEU A 646 -7.15 13.98 -27.97
CA LEU A 646 -7.43 14.08 -29.40
C LEU A 646 -6.37 14.96 -30.07
N ALA A 647 -5.47 14.33 -30.82
CA ALA A 647 -4.43 14.96 -31.64
C ALA A 647 -4.23 14.14 -32.92
N HIS A 648 -3.52 14.68 -33.91
CA HIS A 648 -2.92 13.83 -34.93
C HIS A 648 -1.81 13.01 -34.28
N GLY A 649 -1.54 11.83 -34.82
CA GLY A 649 -0.40 11.02 -34.45
C GLY A 649 0.46 10.64 -35.66
N PRO A 650 1.58 9.94 -35.44
CA PRO A 650 2.49 9.50 -36.49
C PRO A 650 1.88 8.50 -37.49
N GLY A 651 0.81 7.79 -37.11
CA GLY A 651 0.44 6.54 -37.78
C GLY A 651 1.48 5.44 -37.50
N PRO A 652 1.57 4.39 -38.33
CA PRO A 652 2.57 3.34 -38.16
C PRO A 652 3.98 3.85 -38.56
N ALA A 653 4.61 4.59 -37.65
CA ALA A 653 5.95 5.15 -37.84
C ALA A 653 6.92 4.73 -36.72
N ARG A 654 8.22 4.94 -36.99
CA ARG A 654 9.29 4.66 -36.02
C ARG A 654 9.15 5.52 -34.77
N GLU A 655 9.14 6.85 -34.89
CA GLU A 655 9.09 7.77 -33.75
C GLU A 655 7.66 8.27 -33.50
N ASP A 656 7.25 8.33 -32.24
CA ASP A 656 5.95 8.89 -31.86
C ASP A 656 5.99 10.42 -31.67
N LEU A 657 5.16 11.12 -32.43
CA LEU A 657 4.87 12.53 -32.23
C LEU A 657 3.38 12.82 -32.45
N TYR A 658 2.71 13.25 -31.38
CA TYR A 658 1.37 13.80 -31.44
C TYR A 658 1.44 15.30 -31.68
N TYR A 659 0.59 15.81 -32.58
CA TYR A 659 0.56 17.22 -32.94
C TYR A 659 -0.86 17.71 -33.25
N GLY A 660 -1.11 19.00 -33.01
CA GLY A 660 -2.34 19.67 -33.41
C GLY A 660 -2.81 20.72 -32.41
N GLY A 661 -3.40 21.82 -32.88
CA GLY A 661 -4.02 22.84 -32.01
C GLY A 661 -3.08 23.52 -31.00
N GLY A 662 -1.76 23.50 -31.22
CA GLY A 662 -0.76 24.02 -30.28
C GLY A 662 -0.24 23.00 -29.25
N PHE A 663 -0.74 21.78 -29.31
CA PHE A 663 -0.25 20.62 -28.56
C PHE A 663 0.80 19.88 -29.42
N ASN A 664 1.97 19.60 -28.84
CA ASN A 664 3.02 18.77 -29.43
C ASN A 664 3.57 17.85 -28.32
N VAL A 665 3.31 16.55 -28.42
CA VAL A 665 3.71 15.56 -27.41
C VAL A 665 4.45 14.42 -28.07
N GLY A 666 5.70 14.24 -27.68
CA GLY A 666 6.52 13.06 -27.98
C GLY A 666 7.17 12.53 -26.71
N PRO A 667 8.01 11.49 -26.78
CA PRO A 667 8.70 10.90 -25.63
C PRO A 667 9.44 11.92 -24.75
N SER A 668 10.09 12.93 -25.36
CA SER A 668 10.75 14.02 -24.63
C SER A 668 9.79 14.89 -23.80
N PHE A 669 8.54 15.07 -24.24
CA PHE A 669 7.51 15.76 -23.46
C PHE A 669 7.05 14.90 -22.29
N VAL A 670 6.88 13.59 -22.50
CA VAL A 670 6.46 12.64 -21.45
C VAL A 670 7.52 12.53 -20.35
N ASN A 671 8.81 12.63 -20.69
CA ASN A 671 9.90 12.75 -19.71
C ASN A 671 9.90 14.08 -18.93
N GLY A 672 9.22 15.11 -19.42
CA GLY A 672 9.10 16.42 -18.78
C GLY A 672 7.87 16.60 -17.89
N ILE A 673 7.09 15.54 -17.64
CA ILE A 673 5.87 15.57 -16.82
C ILE A 673 5.79 14.39 -15.86
N SER A 674 5.14 14.59 -14.72
CA SER A 674 4.76 13.48 -13.85
C SER A 674 3.52 12.79 -14.39
N VAL A 675 3.66 11.52 -14.79
CA VAL A 675 2.57 10.63 -15.23
C VAL A 675 2.30 9.51 -14.22
N LYS A 676 2.84 9.61 -12.99
CA LYS A 676 2.68 8.60 -11.94
C LYS A 676 1.20 8.28 -11.73
N ASN A 677 0.85 6.99 -11.74
CA ASN A 677 -0.50 6.46 -11.54
C ASN A 677 -1.57 6.99 -12.53
N THR A 678 -1.16 7.60 -13.65
CA THR A 678 -2.07 8.23 -14.61
C THR A 678 -2.63 7.20 -15.60
N VAL A 679 -3.85 7.41 -16.11
CA VAL A 679 -4.37 6.71 -17.29
C VAL A 679 -4.44 7.65 -18.49
N TRP A 680 -3.86 7.25 -19.63
CA TRP A 680 -3.94 7.97 -20.90
C TRP A 680 -4.86 7.26 -21.89
N MET A 681 -5.75 8.01 -22.53
CA MET A 681 -6.64 7.53 -23.58
C MET A 681 -6.44 8.36 -24.84
N THR A 682 -5.76 7.80 -25.85
CA THR A 682 -5.26 8.56 -27.00
C THR A 682 -6.03 8.20 -28.28
N MET A 683 -6.76 9.17 -28.83
CA MET A 683 -7.47 9.07 -30.12
C MET A 683 -6.54 9.36 -31.30
N ALA A 684 -5.26 9.63 -31.04
CA ALA A 684 -4.23 9.86 -32.05
C ALA A 684 -3.86 8.56 -32.79
N CYS A 685 -3.26 8.69 -33.98
CA CYS A 685 -2.85 7.57 -34.83
C CYS A 685 -1.52 6.95 -34.38
N GLY A 686 -1.49 5.64 -34.12
CA GLY A 686 -0.25 4.84 -34.10
C GLY A 686 0.55 4.83 -32.79
N GLY A 687 0.10 5.51 -31.72
CA GLY A 687 0.86 5.58 -30.46
C GLY A 687 1.00 4.28 -29.66
N ALA A 688 0.29 3.21 -30.05
CA ALA A 688 0.47 1.85 -29.53
C ALA A 688 1.14 0.91 -30.56
N HIS A 689 1.67 1.44 -31.67
CA HIS A 689 2.31 0.65 -32.72
C HIS A 689 3.72 0.19 -32.29
N LEU A 690 3.84 -1.01 -31.73
CA LEU A 690 5.09 -1.47 -31.11
C LEU A 690 6.12 -1.99 -32.13
N ALA A 691 5.70 -2.41 -33.33
CA ALA A 691 6.55 -3.14 -34.29
C ALA A 691 7.75 -2.35 -34.84
N LEU A 692 7.64 -1.01 -34.91
CA LEU A 692 8.69 -0.14 -35.45
C LEU A 692 9.56 0.52 -34.36
N LYS A 693 9.27 0.28 -33.07
CA LYS A 693 9.94 0.95 -31.95
C LYS A 693 11.25 0.25 -31.61
N GLN A 694 12.39 0.92 -31.82
CA GLN A 694 13.71 0.34 -31.59
C GLN A 694 14.23 0.59 -30.17
N THR A 695 13.80 1.69 -29.56
CA THR A 695 14.18 2.21 -28.24
C THR A 695 12.96 2.83 -27.57
N THR A 696 12.98 2.98 -26.24
CA THR A 696 11.89 3.61 -25.47
C THR A 696 11.60 5.03 -25.95
N SER A 697 12.65 5.79 -26.31
CA SER A 697 12.54 7.12 -26.91
C SER A 697 11.92 7.17 -28.31
N ASP A 698 11.66 6.04 -28.96
CA ASP A 698 10.85 5.99 -30.19
C ASP A 698 9.33 5.94 -29.88
N SER A 699 8.92 5.68 -28.63
CA SER A 699 7.51 5.44 -28.25
C SER A 699 6.99 6.27 -27.07
N ILE A 700 5.85 6.94 -27.27
CA ILE A 700 5.13 7.67 -26.21
C ILE A 700 4.63 6.68 -25.15
N ALA A 701 4.05 5.55 -25.55
CA ALA A 701 3.48 4.57 -24.64
C ALA A 701 4.53 3.91 -23.73
N MET A 702 5.67 3.48 -24.30
CA MET A 702 6.76 2.89 -23.50
C MET A 702 7.38 3.92 -22.55
N THR A 703 7.57 5.16 -23.01
CA THR A 703 8.09 6.25 -22.16
C THR A 703 7.11 6.60 -21.04
N PHE A 704 5.80 6.60 -21.32
CA PHE A 704 4.75 6.81 -20.33
C PHE A 704 4.74 5.75 -19.23
N LEU A 705 4.81 4.47 -19.62
CA LEU A 705 4.88 3.35 -18.65
C LEU A 705 6.20 3.37 -17.85
N LYS A 706 7.35 3.63 -18.49
CA LYS A 706 8.65 3.77 -17.81
C LYS A 706 8.65 4.91 -16.77
N ASN A 707 7.84 5.95 -16.95
CA ASN A 707 7.71 7.08 -16.03
C ASN A 707 6.57 6.91 -14.99
N GLY A 708 6.09 5.67 -14.79
CA GLY A 708 5.07 5.34 -13.79
C GLY A 708 3.63 5.55 -14.23
N GLY A 709 3.37 5.65 -15.53
CA GLY A 709 2.03 5.63 -16.10
C GLY A 709 1.35 4.27 -15.87
N ALA A 710 0.06 4.28 -15.50
CA ALA A 710 -0.67 3.06 -15.13
C ALA A 710 -1.18 2.29 -16.36
N VAL A 711 -1.94 2.98 -17.22
CA VAL A 711 -2.56 2.39 -18.42
C VAL A 711 -2.57 3.39 -19.56
N PHE A 712 -2.22 2.91 -20.75
CA PHE A 712 -2.23 3.66 -22.00
C PHE A 712 -3.13 2.97 -23.03
N PHE A 713 -4.22 3.64 -23.42
CA PHE A 713 -5.01 3.27 -24.59
C PHE A 713 -4.53 4.05 -25.80
N GLY A 714 -4.28 3.35 -26.91
CA GLY A 714 -3.93 3.96 -28.18
C GLY A 714 -4.05 2.98 -29.34
N SER A 715 -3.98 3.49 -30.57
CA SER A 715 -4.04 2.66 -31.77
C SER A 715 -2.67 2.23 -32.28
N THR A 716 -2.62 1.06 -32.91
CA THR A 716 -1.48 0.53 -33.66
C THR A 716 -1.42 1.03 -35.11
N ASP A 717 -2.43 1.76 -35.57
CA ASP A 717 -2.54 2.30 -36.93
C ASP A 717 -3.39 3.59 -36.90
N ASN A 718 -3.82 4.09 -38.06
CA ASN A 718 -4.59 5.31 -38.20
C ASN A 718 -5.95 5.25 -37.48
N ASN A 719 -6.12 6.06 -36.44
CA ASN A 719 -7.44 6.36 -35.92
C ASN A 719 -8.18 7.28 -36.90
N LEU A 720 -9.47 7.02 -37.09
CA LEU A 720 -10.34 7.76 -38.00
C LEU A 720 -11.51 8.32 -37.19
N GLY A 721 -12.01 9.47 -37.60
CA GLY A 721 -13.16 10.13 -37.00
C GLY A 721 -13.89 10.95 -38.05
N SER A 722 -14.97 11.63 -37.64
CA SER A 722 -15.86 12.34 -38.56
C SER A 722 -15.89 13.85 -38.32
N LEU A 723 -16.19 14.55 -39.41
CA LEU A 723 -16.45 15.97 -39.45
C LEU A 723 -17.97 16.17 -39.27
N GLY A 724 -18.42 16.86 -38.21
CA GLY A 724 -19.85 17.04 -37.97
C GLY A 724 -20.23 17.26 -36.50
N SER A 725 -21.52 17.45 -36.20
CA SER A 725 -22.00 17.63 -34.82
C SER A 725 -22.11 16.30 -34.05
N CYS A 726 -22.41 16.34 -32.74
CA CYS A 726 -22.59 15.17 -31.88
C CYS A 726 -23.89 14.38 -32.16
N TYR A 727 -24.15 14.03 -33.42
CA TYR A 727 -25.32 13.25 -33.86
C TYR A 727 -25.29 11.81 -33.34
N VAL A 728 -24.11 11.30 -33.02
CA VAL A 728 -23.90 10.05 -32.30
C VAL A 728 -23.06 10.30 -31.05
N LEU A 729 -23.20 9.43 -30.07
CA LEU A 729 -22.46 9.45 -28.82
C LEU A 729 -20.95 9.40 -29.10
N GLY A 730 -20.18 10.43 -28.74
CA GLY A 730 -18.76 10.52 -29.12
C GLY A 730 -18.47 11.15 -30.49
N GLY A 731 -19.48 11.65 -31.22
CA GLY A 731 -19.30 12.55 -32.37
C GLY A 731 -19.07 11.91 -33.73
N ASP A 732 -18.58 10.67 -33.78
CA ASP A 732 -18.41 9.89 -35.00
C ASP A 732 -18.66 8.40 -34.73
N ASN A 733 -18.96 7.63 -35.79
CA ASN A 733 -19.14 6.17 -35.70
C ASN A 733 -17.80 5.39 -35.64
N SER A 734 -16.72 6.04 -35.22
CA SER A 734 -15.34 5.53 -35.32
C SER A 734 -14.65 5.66 -33.95
N ILE A 735 -13.46 6.28 -33.85
CA ILE A 735 -12.72 6.35 -32.58
C ILE A 735 -13.48 7.10 -31.47
N GLY A 736 -14.29 8.09 -31.83
CA GLY A 736 -15.07 8.88 -30.87
C GLY A 736 -16.11 8.05 -30.14
N SER A 737 -16.96 7.31 -30.88
CA SER A 737 -17.92 6.38 -30.28
C SER A 737 -17.25 5.27 -29.49
N LEU A 738 -16.17 4.68 -30.03
CA LEU A 738 -15.45 3.58 -29.37
C LEU A 738 -14.97 3.97 -27.98
N TYR A 739 -14.31 5.11 -27.86
CA TYR A 739 -13.74 5.57 -26.60
C TYR A 739 -14.80 6.10 -25.63
N VAL A 740 -15.93 6.64 -26.10
CA VAL A 740 -17.05 6.95 -25.19
C VAL A 740 -17.72 5.68 -24.66
N GLU A 741 -17.92 4.64 -25.46
CA GLU A 741 -18.44 3.36 -24.96
C GLU A 741 -17.53 2.74 -23.89
N ILE A 742 -16.21 2.82 -24.07
CA ILE A 742 -15.24 2.42 -23.04
C ILE A 742 -15.38 3.31 -21.79
N ALA A 743 -15.35 4.64 -21.97
CA ALA A 743 -15.30 5.57 -20.84
C ALA A 743 -16.59 5.61 -20.00
N LEU A 744 -17.76 5.34 -20.58
CA LEU A 744 -19.03 5.21 -19.84
C LEU A 744 -19.08 3.96 -18.93
N ARG A 745 -18.12 3.05 -19.06
CA ARG A 745 -17.99 1.85 -18.22
C ARG A 745 -16.95 1.99 -17.12
N PHE A 746 -16.21 3.11 -17.09
CA PHE A 746 -15.28 3.46 -16.01
C PHE A 746 -16.03 3.89 -14.73
N LYS A 747 -16.65 2.90 -14.08
CA LYS A 747 -17.38 2.99 -12.82
C LYS A 747 -16.48 2.55 -11.67
N GLU A 748 -16.81 3.01 -10.46
CA GLU A 748 -16.12 2.58 -9.25
C GLU A 748 -16.23 1.06 -9.04
N GLY A 749 -15.15 0.43 -8.57
CA GLY A 749 -15.04 -1.02 -8.38
C GLY A 749 -14.82 -1.85 -9.66
N VAL A 750 -15.15 -1.32 -10.84
CA VAL A 750 -14.93 -2.01 -12.13
C VAL A 750 -13.44 -2.03 -12.48
N ARG A 751 -12.95 -3.15 -13.01
CA ARG A 751 -11.57 -3.27 -13.50
C ARG A 751 -11.43 -2.64 -14.88
N ILE A 752 -10.33 -1.93 -15.11
CA ILE A 752 -10.19 -1.04 -16.26
C ILE A 752 -10.20 -1.79 -17.61
N GLY A 753 -9.70 -3.03 -17.63
CA GLY A 753 -9.76 -3.95 -18.76
C GLY A 753 -11.16 -4.45 -19.09
N ASP A 754 -12.02 -4.65 -18.09
CA ASP A 754 -13.42 -5.05 -18.33
C ASP A 754 -14.21 -3.92 -18.99
N ALA A 755 -14.09 -2.70 -18.45
CA ALA A 755 -14.69 -1.51 -19.04
C ALA A 755 -14.22 -1.30 -20.50
N TYR A 756 -12.94 -1.60 -20.76
CA TYR A 756 -12.37 -1.59 -22.10
C TYR A 756 -12.93 -2.69 -23.02
N ARG A 757 -12.94 -3.96 -22.59
CA ARG A 757 -13.52 -5.09 -23.34
C ARG A 757 -14.99 -4.84 -23.65
N GLU A 758 -15.79 -4.56 -22.63
CA GLU A 758 -17.23 -4.32 -22.77
C GLU A 758 -17.53 -3.10 -23.63
N GLY A 759 -16.74 -2.03 -23.53
CA GLY A 759 -16.88 -0.84 -24.36
C GLY A 759 -16.64 -1.14 -25.83
N LYS A 760 -15.59 -1.91 -26.14
CA LYS A 760 -15.29 -2.39 -27.49
C LYS A 760 -16.40 -3.31 -28.02
N ASN A 761 -16.86 -4.27 -27.23
CA ASN A 761 -17.94 -5.20 -27.60
C ASN A 761 -19.29 -4.50 -27.77
N ALA A 762 -19.58 -3.43 -27.03
CA ALA A 762 -20.79 -2.63 -27.19
C ALA A 762 -20.74 -1.67 -28.37
N TYR A 763 -19.55 -1.14 -28.70
CA TYR A 763 -19.36 -0.34 -29.91
C TYR A 763 -19.61 -1.16 -31.17
N PHE A 764 -19.09 -2.38 -31.22
CA PHE A 764 -19.04 -3.20 -32.43
C PHE A 764 -20.40 -3.39 -33.15
N PRO A 765 -21.50 -3.84 -32.50
CA PRO A 765 -22.80 -3.98 -33.16
C PRO A 765 -23.57 -2.65 -33.31
N LYS A 766 -23.19 -1.60 -32.57
CA LYS A 766 -23.98 -0.37 -32.40
C LYS A 766 -23.67 0.71 -33.43
N TYR A 767 -22.41 0.87 -33.84
CA TYR A 767 -21.98 1.98 -34.69
C TYR A 767 -21.53 1.49 -36.06
N ASN A 768 -22.25 1.83 -37.12
CA ASN A 768 -21.84 1.47 -38.49
C ASN A 768 -20.69 2.37 -38.96
N CYS A 769 -19.46 2.00 -38.62
CA CYS A 769 -18.24 2.69 -39.08
C CYS A 769 -18.06 2.51 -40.60
N PRO A 770 -18.05 3.60 -41.41
CA PRO A 770 -17.88 3.51 -42.86
C PRO A 770 -16.54 2.89 -43.31
N TYR A 771 -15.53 2.95 -42.44
CA TYR A 771 -14.18 2.41 -42.65
C TYR A 771 -14.01 0.99 -42.09
N GLY A 772 -15.09 0.38 -41.59
CA GLY A 772 -15.10 -0.94 -40.96
C GLY A 772 -15.09 -0.88 -39.44
N GLN A 773 -16.08 -1.51 -38.81
CA GLN A 773 -16.19 -1.65 -37.36
C GLN A 773 -15.00 -2.41 -36.76
N MET A 774 -14.61 -3.52 -37.41
CA MET A 774 -13.44 -4.34 -37.05
C MET A 774 -12.16 -3.51 -36.98
N TYR A 775 -11.97 -2.51 -37.86
CA TYR A 775 -10.72 -1.75 -37.90
C TYR A 775 -10.44 -1.01 -36.58
N HIS A 776 -11.32 -0.10 -36.14
CA HIS A 776 -11.13 0.59 -34.86
C HIS A 776 -11.17 -0.34 -33.65
N TYR A 777 -11.95 -1.42 -33.74
CA TYR A 777 -11.98 -2.44 -32.69
C TYR A 777 -10.61 -3.11 -32.52
N HIS A 778 -9.92 -3.50 -33.60
CA HIS A 778 -8.64 -4.22 -33.49
C HIS A 778 -7.45 -3.32 -33.27
N ILE A 779 -7.35 -2.16 -33.93
CA ILE A 779 -6.14 -1.32 -33.84
C ILE A 779 -5.94 -0.74 -32.45
N ASN A 780 -7.01 -0.50 -31.69
CA ASN A 780 -6.90 0.03 -30.34
C ASN A 780 -6.54 -1.08 -29.36
N CYS A 781 -5.50 -0.82 -28.56
CA CYS A 781 -4.89 -1.72 -27.58
C CYS A 781 -4.82 -1.06 -26.19
N LEU A 782 -4.75 -1.90 -25.15
CA LEU A 782 -4.50 -1.51 -23.75
C LEU A 782 -3.06 -1.91 -23.42
N LEU A 783 -2.22 -0.94 -23.10
CA LEU A 783 -0.85 -1.15 -22.62
C LEU A 783 -0.79 -0.77 -21.13
N GLY A 784 -0.12 -1.58 -20.32
CA GLY A 784 -0.29 -1.61 -18.86
C GLY A 784 -1.22 -2.73 -18.40
N ASP A 785 -1.62 -2.66 -17.15
CA ASP A 785 -2.38 -3.69 -16.43
C ASP A 785 -3.91 -3.58 -16.70
N PRO A 786 -4.57 -4.63 -17.23
CA PRO A 786 -6.00 -4.64 -17.47
C PRO A 786 -6.82 -4.90 -16.18
N THR A 787 -6.20 -5.34 -15.10
CA THR A 787 -6.90 -5.82 -13.89
C THR A 787 -7.15 -4.71 -12.86
N LEU A 788 -6.50 -3.55 -12.98
CA LEU A 788 -6.63 -2.44 -12.03
C LEU A 788 -8.09 -2.01 -11.80
N LYS A 789 -8.57 -2.09 -10.55
CA LYS A 789 -9.86 -1.51 -10.13
C LYS A 789 -9.87 0.00 -10.29
N ILE A 790 -11.04 0.59 -10.55
CA ILE A 790 -11.24 2.04 -10.56
C ILE A 790 -11.75 2.46 -9.18
N LYS A 791 -10.93 3.21 -8.43
CA LYS A 791 -11.25 3.72 -7.07
C LYS A 791 -12.32 4.80 -7.07
N LYS A 792 -12.23 5.72 -8.03
CA LYS A 792 -13.13 6.88 -8.17
C LYS A 792 -13.32 7.10 -9.66
N GLY A 793 -14.55 6.88 -10.12
CA GLY A 793 -14.94 7.01 -11.52
C GLY A 793 -15.07 8.47 -11.99
N PHE A 794 -15.67 8.65 -13.16
CA PHE A 794 -15.71 9.94 -13.87
C PHE A 794 -16.73 10.96 -13.37
N SER A 795 -17.36 10.75 -12.21
CA SER A 795 -18.57 11.45 -11.75
C SER A 795 -18.60 12.94 -12.16
N ALA A 796 -19.71 13.32 -12.80
CA ALA A 796 -19.95 14.67 -13.29
C ALA A 796 -20.17 15.66 -12.14
#